data_AF-A0A9W8NZK5-F1
#
_entry.id   AF-A0A9W8NZK5-F1
#
_cell.length_a   1.000
_cell.length_b   1.000
_cell.length_c   1.000
_cell.angle_alpha   90.00
_cell.angle_beta   90.00
_cell.angle_gamma   90.00
#
_symmetry.space_group_name_H-M   'P 1'
#
loop_
_entity.id
_entity.type
_entity.pdbx_description
1 polymer ?
#
loop_
_entity_poly.entity_id
_entity_poly.type
_entity_poly.pdbx_seq_one_letter_code
_entity_poly.pdbx_strand_id
1 'polypeptide(L)'
;MQSFQPLAIQTSRGDGYFIEAFPFKTDDESPPHVIAYGLGGSQVSVVSMFLNPFPNSTDSKDWEQVDLARLRYPVGMTYADITGNGFNDVIITDEYGPSMDDLWMDGGRIVWLQNPGNSKTGNWRQRFIGRSPSMHRVKAGHFTTRDRVQVAGFPIIVRAGDRTSPAPVVIYTAPEDPENDNQVWDEEIAFPDSFRLVHDVDIIRSIDGGLDQILLAGREGISLIWYDEGAKMWKSRNLGSGTVPSPGNPYWGAGCVALGGVKLDSSGYIGTAEGFHGNRVSVYVKEKNAMPGEIAKANWTRHVLHDFGPLNSRHEGYIHHVICADIDGDGDDELLVACMGSNPPTWERTGVWCYKPVDLPSGKFSRFKLSDASAARIAVGHFRSKNLLDFATISYSVPGYFESPSPSVILHASSLITATRLNDEVTFRVPRPSDTRLVDEVAFLDVASRKLSLVVVPPYTQYGTSEGAGLKILTGRVFWTDKNEAQQERTQATNTFGVISTIVDAKDGYILTQSEGAVLLLMTKSETSGRPPYSDMNQLEARNIIPAHFSSTLQHMEFPWVKVEHRPWANGRFKDLEFYNLTGFHVRYADDSDSLLCHMQLWTAGVGVSAGFHNHTGEVFCEIHACIVNGTGQGGMHWATVPDGDFNPSKPQNGTSSSVVVPDMYEHGPLWRTRKDGLPSLRDNGTVDYPWHAWIAGGKSSSPQAFDVWVAFEFPPLLSRSFQGEGVRPRDGVYRLVNTSTDIVATVKDGDSTDGTPIWQVNLVPGTNLFTITNLASSSKASVAWPPVANQALVGSRSAAVLNTTSLWTIVSTG
;
A
#
# COMPACT_ATOMS: atom_id res chain seq x y z
N MET A 1 -1.79 8.92 -0.22
CA MET A 1 -2.72 7.78 -0.25
C MET A 1 -2.31 6.88 -1.40
N GLN A 2 -2.12 5.58 -1.15
CA GLN A 2 -1.73 4.64 -2.21
C GLN A 2 -2.88 4.33 -3.18
N SER A 3 -2.54 3.62 -4.27
CA SER A 3 -3.51 3.15 -5.25
C SER A 3 -4.09 1.79 -4.85
N PHE A 4 -5.31 1.52 -5.31
CA PHE A 4 -5.95 0.22 -5.16
C PHE A 4 -6.35 -0.32 -6.52
N GLN A 5 -5.91 -1.53 -6.85
CA GLN A 5 -6.26 -2.19 -8.10
C GLN A 5 -7.51 -3.05 -7.91
N PRO A 6 -8.58 -2.84 -8.68
CA PRO A 6 -9.78 -3.65 -8.59
C PRO A 6 -9.54 -5.04 -9.20
N LEU A 7 -9.94 -6.08 -8.47
CA LEU A 7 -9.93 -7.49 -8.86
C LEU A 7 -11.32 -8.06 -8.60
N ALA A 8 -11.96 -8.55 -9.66
CA ALA A 8 -13.26 -9.19 -9.50
C ALA A 8 -13.08 -10.55 -8.79
N ILE A 9 -13.73 -10.71 -7.63
CA ILE A 9 -13.91 -12.01 -6.97
C ILE A 9 -15.09 -12.72 -7.63
N GLN A 10 -16.17 -11.99 -7.87
CA GLN A 10 -17.35 -12.50 -8.56
C GLN A 10 -18.03 -11.37 -9.33
N THR A 11 -18.48 -11.66 -10.55
CA THR A 11 -19.25 -10.71 -11.38
C THR A 11 -20.66 -11.22 -11.63
N SER A 12 -21.56 -10.32 -12.04
CA SER A 12 -22.90 -10.67 -12.54
C SER A 12 -23.79 -11.41 -11.53
N ARG A 13 -23.74 -11.01 -10.26
CA ARG A 13 -24.64 -11.54 -9.23
C ARG A 13 -26.08 -11.08 -9.47
N GLY A 14 -27.05 -11.88 -9.03
CA GLY A 14 -28.47 -11.49 -9.02
C GLY A 14 -28.80 -10.42 -7.96
N ASP A 15 -27.99 -10.33 -6.90
CA ASP A 15 -28.19 -9.42 -5.77
C ASP A 15 -26.86 -9.16 -5.02
N GLY A 16 -26.88 -8.29 -4.01
CA GLY A 16 -25.74 -8.07 -3.12
C GLY A 16 -26.07 -7.22 -1.89
N TYR A 17 -25.55 -7.61 -0.72
CA TYR A 17 -25.84 -6.96 0.55
C TYR A 17 -24.70 -7.05 1.57
N PHE A 18 -24.15 -8.25 1.81
CA PHE A 18 -23.16 -8.49 2.85
C PHE A 18 -21.85 -9.03 2.28
N ILE A 19 -20.73 -8.56 2.86
CA ILE A 19 -19.38 -9.07 2.62
C ILE A 19 -18.60 -9.07 3.94
N GLU A 20 -17.81 -10.10 4.18
CA GLU A 20 -16.96 -10.25 5.37
C GLU A 20 -15.58 -10.82 4.99
N ALA A 21 -14.52 -10.33 5.63
CA ALA A 21 -13.21 -10.96 5.60
C ALA A 21 -13.24 -12.14 6.58
N PHE A 22 -13.08 -13.36 6.07
CA PHE A 22 -13.28 -14.58 6.85
C PHE A 22 -11.96 -15.36 7.02
N PRO A 23 -11.26 -15.20 8.15
CA PRO A 23 -10.13 -16.05 8.47
C PRO A 23 -10.63 -17.47 8.75
N PHE A 24 -10.22 -18.44 7.94
CA PHE A 24 -10.71 -19.82 8.04
C PHE A 24 -10.35 -20.49 9.37
N LYS A 25 -9.20 -20.11 9.92
CA LYS A 25 -8.70 -20.50 11.24
C LYS A 25 -8.64 -19.30 12.17
N THR A 26 -8.57 -19.56 13.48
CA THR A 26 -8.35 -18.51 14.48
C THR A 26 -6.91 -18.01 14.52
N ASP A 27 -5.96 -18.79 14.01
CA ASP A 27 -4.60 -18.32 13.78
C ASP A 27 -4.57 -17.34 12.59
N ASP A 28 -4.06 -16.13 12.82
CA ASP A 28 -3.99 -15.05 11.81
C ASP A 28 -2.80 -15.24 10.84
N GLU A 29 -2.42 -16.49 10.57
CA GLU A 29 -1.24 -16.76 9.75
C GLU A 29 -1.54 -16.77 8.25
N SER A 30 -2.78 -17.11 7.87
CA SER A 30 -3.21 -17.25 6.48
C SER A 30 -4.10 -16.08 6.04
N PRO A 31 -3.91 -15.54 4.82
CA PRO A 31 -4.81 -14.56 4.24
C PRO A 31 -6.29 -15.01 4.32
N PRO A 32 -7.21 -14.13 4.75
CA PRO A 32 -8.61 -14.49 4.93
C PRO A 32 -9.29 -14.79 3.59
N HIS A 33 -10.30 -15.66 3.64
CA HIS A 33 -11.27 -15.83 2.56
C HIS A 33 -12.28 -14.67 2.56
N VAL A 34 -13.18 -14.64 1.59
CA VAL A 34 -14.29 -13.67 1.55
C VAL A 34 -15.61 -14.42 1.63
N ILE A 35 -16.50 -14.05 2.55
CA ILE A 35 -17.90 -14.53 2.51
C ILE A 35 -18.76 -13.41 1.97
N ALA A 36 -19.63 -13.70 1.00
CA ALA A 36 -20.52 -12.69 0.43
C ALA A 36 -21.88 -13.26 -0.02
N TYR A 37 -22.94 -12.46 0.14
CA TYR A 37 -24.30 -12.79 -0.26
C TYR A 37 -25.20 -11.55 -0.40
N GLY A 38 -26.36 -11.72 -1.02
CA GLY A 38 -27.47 -10.75 -0.96
C GLY A 38 -28.64 -11.29 -0.14
N LEU A 39 -29.74 -10.54 -0.09
CA LEU A 39 -30.94 -10.94 0.66
C LEU A 39 -31.72 -12.07 -0.03
N GLY A 40 -31.48 -12.33 -1.31
CA GLY A 40 -32.35 -13.16 -2.15
C GLY A 40 -33.61 -12.42 -2.58
N GLY A 41 -34.70 -13.18 -2.77
CA GLY A 41 -36.00 -12.65 -3.16
C GLY A 41 -37.00 -13.80 -3.36
N SER A 42 -37.57 -13.91 -4.56
CA SER A 42 -38.34 -15.11 -4.92
C SER A 42 -37.50 -16.40 -4.90
N GLN A 43 -36.18 -16.28 -4.94
CA GLN A 43 -35.22 -17.36 -4.78
C GLN A 43 -34.50 -17.25 -3.43
N VAL A 44 -34.08 -18.40 -2.88
CA VAL A 44 -33.22 -18.47 -1.69
C VAL A 44 -31.86 -17.82 -1.98
N SER A 45 -31.32 -17.11 -1.00
CA SER A 45 -29.97 -16.56 -1.09
C SER A 45 -28.94 -17.66 -0.86
N VAL A 46 -27.86 -17.61 -1.63
CA VAL A 46 -26.72 -18.52 -1.48
C VAL A 46 -25.63 -17.77 -0.71
N VAL A 47 -25.28 -18.29 0.46
CA VAL A 47 -24.18 -17.81 1.29
C VAL A 47 -22.91 -18.48 0.80
N SER A 48 -22.05 -17.74 0.11
CA SER A 48 -20.86 -18.29 -0.54
C SER A 48 -19.59 -17.79 0.13
N MET A 49 -18.67 -18.71 0.37
CA MET A 49 -17.28 -18.42 0.69
C MET A 49 -16.45 -18.48 -0.60
N PHE A 50 -15.64 -17.47 -0.82
CA PHE A 50 -14.71 -17.37 -1.93
C PHE A 50 -13.30 -17.63 -1.39
N LEU A 51 -12.70 -18.73 -1.85
CA LEU A 51 -11.38 -19.15 -1.41
C LEU A 51 -10.34 -18.16 -1.93
N ASN A 52 -9.53 -17.65 -1.01
CA ASN A 52 -8.45 -16.74 -1.33
C ASN A 52 -7.35 -17.50 -2.11
N PRO A 53 -7.01 -17.09 -3.34
CA PRO A 53 -6.01 -17.79 -4.16
C PRO A 53 -4.56 -17.43 -3.79
N PHE A 54 -4.33 -16.28 -3.14
CA PHE A 54 -2.99 -15.73 -2.89
C PHE A 54 -2.08 -16.56 -1.97
N PRO A 55 -2.57 -17.35 -0.99
CA PRO A 55 -1.73 -18.29 -0.25
C PRO A 55 -1.09 -19.37 -1.13
N ASN A 56 -1.67 -19.68 -2.30
CA ASN A 56 -1.34 -20.87 -3.09
C ASN A 56 -0.97 -20.60 -4.55
N SER A 57 -0.82 -19.35 -5.01
CA SER A 57 -0.74 -19.09 -6.46
C SER A 57 0.53 -18.35 -6.91
N THR A 58 1.38 -19.06 -7.62
CA THR A 58 2.05 -18.49 -8.80
C THR A 58 1.12 -18.47 -10.03
N ASP A 59 0.02 -19.24 -10.05
CA ASP A 59 -0.63 -19.62 -11.33
C ASP A 59 -2.15 -19.33 -11.47
N SER A 60 -2.95 -19.10 -10.41
CA SER A 60 -4.41 -18.84 -10.53
C SER A 60 -4.88 -17.63 -9.71
N LYS A 61 -5.74 -16.80 -10.31
CA LYS A 61 -6.44 -15.66 -9.66
C LYS A 61 -7.87 -16.00 -9.26
N ASP A 62 -8.31 -17.20 -9.59
CA ASP A 62 -9.72 -17.53 -9.55
C ASP A 62 -10.13 -17.79 -8.11
N TRP A 63 -11.03 -16.96 -7.62
CA TRP A 63 -11.67 -17.13 -6.32
C TRP A 63 -12.67 -18.28 -6.43
N GLU A 64 -12.23 -19.47 -6.04
CA GLU A 64 -13.08 -20.66 -6.04
C GLU A 64 -14.26 -20.45 -5.09
N GLN A 65 -15.48 -20.58 -5.60
CA GLN A 65 -16.70 -20.40 -4.82
C GLN A 65 -17.09 -21.72 -4.13
N VAL A 66 -17.35 -21.64 -2.83
CA VAL A 66 -17.88 -22.73 -2.00
C VAL A 66 -19.19 -22.26 -1.37
N ASP A 67 -20.29 -22.91 -1.73
CA ASP A 67 -21.61 -22.61 -1.15
C ASP A 67 -21.68 -23.18 0.29
N LEU A 68 -21.73 -22.30 1.29
CA LEU A 68 -21.80 -22.68 2.70
C LEU A 68 -23.22 -23.07 3.10
N ALA A 69 -24.21 -22.27 2.69
CA ALA A 69 -25.61 -22.47 3.03
C ALA A 69 -26.55 -21.80 2.01
N ARG A 70 -27.82 -22.23 2.01
CA ARG A 70 -28.91 -21.62 1.24
C ARG A 70 -30.00 -21.16 2.19
N LEU A 71 -30.14 -19.85 2.36
CA LEU A 71 -30.97 -19.25 3.41
C LEU A 71 -32.01 -18.30 2.80
N ARG A 72 -33.13 -18.12 3.51
CA ARG A 72 -34.18 -17.18 3.10
C ARG A 72 -33.93 -15.85 3.78
N TYR A 73 -33.72 -14.78 3.01
CA TYR A 73 -33.52 -13.43 3.56
C TYR A 73 -32.43 -13.37 4.66
N PRO A 74 -31.19 -13.84 4.38
CA PRO A 74 -30.07 -13.64 5.31
C PRO A 74 -29.68 -12.17 5.36
N VAL A 75 -29.28 -11.66 6.54
CA VAL A 75 -28.99 -10.24 6.74
C VAL A 75 -27.62 -9.99 7.37
N GLY A 76 -27.48 -10.17 8.68
CA GLY A 76 -26.23 -9.97 9.41
C GLY A 76 -25.45 -11.27 9.56
N MET A 77 -24.12 -11.19 9.53
CA MET A 77 -23.24 -12.28 9.94
C MET A 77 -22.06 -11.79 10.77
N THR A 78 -21.43 -12.74 11.45
CA THR A 78 -20.16 -12.62 12.17
C THR A 78 -19.52 -14.02 12.19
N TYR A 79 -18.34 -14.15 12.76
CA TYR A 79 -17.71 -15.46 12.98
C TYR A 79 -17.05 -15.53 14.36
N ALA A 80 -16.83 -16.75 14.83
CA ALA A 80 -16.06 -17.08 16.04
C ALA A 80 -15.75 -18.58 16.05
N ASP A 81 -14.73 -19.02 16.78
CA ASP A 81 -14.50 -20.43 17.06
C ASP A 81 -15.43 -20.90 18.18
N ILE A 82 -16.62 -21.39 17.80
CA ILE A 82 -17.66 -21.82 18.74
C ILE A 82 -17.24 -23.15 19.38
N THR A 83 -16.59 -24.01 18.61
CA THR A 83 -16.20 -25.37 19.05
C THR A 83 -14.88 -25.43 19.83
N GLY A 84 -14.10 -24.34 19.84
CA GLY A 84 -12.78 -24.29 20.48
C GLY A 84 -11.73 -25.13 19.75
N ASN A 85 -11.93 -25.41 18.46
CA ASN A 85 -11.09 -26.34 17.69
C ASN A 85 -10.05 -25.62 16.79
N GLY A 86 -9.97 -24.29 16.85
CA GLY A 86 -9.07 -23.47 16.05
C GLY A 86 -9.62 -23.05 14.69
N PHE A 87 -10.88 -23.38 14.36
CA PHE A 87 -11.52 -22.98 13.11
C PHE A 87 -12.67 -22.01 13.38
N ASN A 88 -12.74 -20.92 12.61
CA ASN A 88 -13.86 -20.00 12.76
C ASN A 88 -15.12 -20.62 12.15
N ASP A 89 -16.20 -20.60 12.91
CA ASP A 89 -17.56 -20.92 12.49
C ASP A 89 -18.28 -19.65 12.05
N VAL A 90 -19.25 -19.78 11.14
CA VAL A 90 -20.06 -18.64 10.67
C VAL A 90 -21.32 -18.53 11.50
N ILE A 91 -21.62 -17.36 12.04
CA ILE A 91 -22.88 -17.04 12.72
C ILE A 91 -23.67 -16.10 11.83
N ILE A 92 -24.91 -16.44 11.50
CA ILE A 92 -25.70 -15.73 10.50
C ILE A 92 -27.17 -15.63 10.90
N THR A 93 -27.78 -14.50 10.57
CA THR A 93 -29.21 -14.24 10.78
C THR A 93 -29.96 -14.48 9.48
N ASP A 94 -31.09 -15.17 9.52
CA ASP A 94 -31.96 -15.37 8.36
C ASP A 94 -33.45 -15.35 8.73
N GLU A 95 -34.31 -15.63 7.76
CA GLU A 95 -35.77 -15.56 7.88
C GLU A 95 -36.24 -14.16 8.28
N TYR A 96 -35.56 -13.10 7.82
CA TYR A 96 -35.90 -11.70 8.14
C TYR A 96 -37.25 -11.27 7.52
N GLY A 97 -37.48 -11.68 6.27
CA GLY A 97 -38.56 -11.19 5.41
C GLY A 97 -38.03 -10.26 4.31
N PRO A 98 -38.86 -9.86 3.33
CA PRO A 98 -38.38 -9.03 2.21
C PRO A 98 -37.96 -7.60 2.59
N SER A 99 -38.59 -6.98 3.60
CA SER A 99 -38.33 -5.58 3.95
C SER A 99 -38.82 -5.21 5.35
N MET A 100 -38.50 -4.00 5.82
CA MET A 100 -39.07 -3.46 7.07
C MET A 100 -40.61 -3.34 7.06
N ASP A 101 -41.25 -3.31 5.88
CA ASP A 101 -42.71 -3.27 5.75
C ASP A 101 -43.32 -4.67 5.55
N ASP A 102 -42.50 -5.70 5.38
CA ASP A 102 -42.90 -7.10 5.19
C ASP A 102 -41.93 -8.02 5.97
N LEU A 103 -42.15 -8.07 7.29
CA LEU A 103 -41.33 -8.86 8.20
C LEU A 103 -41.99 -10.20 8.50
N TRP A 104 -41.17 -11.23 8.63
CA TRP A 104 -41.62 -12.52 9.12
C TRP A 104 -41.62 -12.52 10.65
N MET A 105 -42.82 -12.48 11.23
CA MET A 105 -43.00 -12.36 12.69
C MET A 105 -42.59 -13.62 13.47
N ASP A 106 -42.54 -14.77 12.82
CA ASP A 106 -41.96 -16.01 13.32
C ASP A 106 -40.52 -16.21 12.81
N GLY A 107 -39.93 -15.22 12.15
CA GLY A 107 -38.60 -15.24 11.58
C GLY A 107 -37.54 -14.54 12.45
N GLY A 108 -36.49 -14.01 11.82
CA GLY A 108 -35.34 -13.40 12.51
C GLY A 108 -34.53 -14.43 13.30
N ARG A 109 -34.30 -15.58 12.67
CA ARG A 109 -33.55 -16.70 13.24
C ARG A 109 -32.05 -16.39 13.25
N ILE A 110 -31.35 -16.85 14.27
CA ILE A 110 -29.88 -16.90 14.32
C ILE A 110 -29.46 -18.36 14.30
N VAL A 111 -28.54 -18.69 13.40
CA VAL A 111 -27.89 -20.00 13.33
C VAL A 111 -26.38 -19.85 13.27
N TRP A 112 -25.66 -20.91 13.64
CA TRP A 112 -24.26 -21.04 13.28
C TRP A 112 -24.05 -22.19 12.30
N LEU A 113 -23.07 -22.02 11.43
CA LEU A 113 -22.63 -22.98 10.42
C LEU A 113 -21.27 -23.51 10.86
N GLN A 114 -21.25 -24.80 11.17
CA GLN A 114 -20.06 -25.47 11.69
C GLN A 114 -19.01 -25.66 10.62
N ASN A 115 -17.80 -25.12 10.86
CA ASN A 115 -16.66 -25.27 9.98
C ASN A 115 -16.14 -26.73 10.02
N PRO A 116 -16.09 -27.43 8.88
CA PRO A 116 -15.68 -28.83 8.82
C PRO A 116 -14.15 -29.03 8.85
N GLY A 117 -13.36 -27.97 9.01
CA GLY A 117 -11.89 -28.00 9.00
C GLY A 117 -11.27 -28.14 7.60
N ASN A 118 -12.09 -28.24 6.55
CA ASN A 118 -11.66 -28.24 5.15
C ASN A 118 -12.41 -27.14 4.37
N SER A 119 -11.68 -26.15 3.86
CA SER A 119 -12.25 -24.98 3.20
C SER A 119 -12.98 -25.29 1.89
N LYS A 120 -12.74 -26.45 1.27
CA LYS A 120 -13.42 -26.88 0.05
C LYS A 120 -14.74 -27.61 0.29
N THR A 121 -15.09 -27.90 1.53
CA THR A 121 -16.35 -28.55 1.88
C THR A 121 -17.45 -27.49 1.96
N GLY A 122 -18.46 -27.57 1.10
CA GLY A 122 -19.67 -26.74 1.17
C GLY A 122 -20.77 -27.35 2.04
N ASN A 123 -21.94 -26.70 2.09
CA ASN A 123 -23.12 -27.13 2.86
C ASN A 123 -22.80 -27.43 4.33
N TRP A 124 -22.28 -26.44 5.04
CA TRP A 124 -21.89 -26.58 6.43
C TRP A 124 -23.09 -26.91 7.32
N ARG A 125 -22.84 -27.66 8.40
CA ARG A 125 -23.91 -28.09 9.30
C ARG A 125 -24.47 -26.87 10.03
N GLN A 126 -25.75 -26.61 9.82
CA GLN A 126 -26.48 -25.52 10.45
C GLN A 126 -27.04 -25.95 11.81
N ARG A 127 -26.88 -25.10 12.83
CA ARG A 127 -27.40 -25.30 14.19
C ARG A 127 -28.06 -24.04 14.72
N PHE A 128 -29.17 -24.20 15.43
CA PHE A 128 -29.97 -23.08 15.92
C PHE A 128 -29.33 -22.44 17.16
N ILE A 129 -29.31 -21.10 17.21
CA ILE A 129 -28.90 -20.32 18.38
C ILE A 129 -30.15 -19.75 19.07
N GLY A 130 -30.94 -18.97 18.32
CA GLY A 130 -32.03 -18.19 18.89
C GLY A 130 -32.86 -17.48 17.83
N ARG A 131 -33.82 -16.66 18.26
CA ARG A 131 -34.73 -15.96 17.36
C ARG A 131 -35.27 -14.68 17.98
N SER A 132 -35.30 -13.61 17.19
CA SER A 132 -36.07 -12.42 17.51
C SER A 132 -36.57 -11.78 16.21
N PRO A 133 -37.87 -11.42 16.09
CA PRO A 133 -38.41 -10.87 14.85
C PRO A 133 -37.60 -9.69 14.32
N SER A 134 -37.31 -9.70 13.03
CA SER A 134 -36.50 -8.67 12.34
C SER A 134 -35.03 -8.57 12.78
N MET A 135 -34.45 -9.67 13.31
CA MET A 135 -33.01 -9.77 13.56
C MET A 135 -32.21 -9.28 12.35
N HIS A 136 -31.39 -8.25 12.54
CA HIS A 136 -30.83 -7.45 11.44
C HIS A 136 -29.30 -7.30 11.52
N ARG A 137 -28.73 -7.23 12.73
CA ARG A 137 -27.28 -7.31 12.96
C ARG A 137 -26.96 -8.33 14.03
N VAL A 138 -25.79 -8.93 13.92
CA VAL A 138 -25.25 -9.87 14.91
C VAL A 138 -23.75 -9.64 15.06
N LYS A 139 -23.21 -9.81 16.27
CA LYS A 139 -21.78 -9.77 16.56
C LYS A 139 -21.40 -10.83 17.59
N ALA A 140 -20.24 -11.43 17.41
CA ALA A 140 -19.68 -12.40 18.35
C ALA A 140 -18.58 -11.76 19.22
N GLY A 141 -18.50 -12.20 20.48
CA GLY A 141 -17.51 -11.70 21.43
C GLY A 141 -17.70 -12.30 22.82
N HIS A 142 -17.13 -11.62 23.81
CA HIS A 142 -17.15 -12.00 25.23
C HIS A 142 -17.70 -10.83 26.05
N PHE A 143 -19.01 -10.78 26.25
CA PHE A 143 -19.69 -9.58 26.77
C PHE A 143 -20.03 -9.64 28.26
N THR A 144 -20.36 -10.81 28.80
CA THR A 144 -20.62 -11.04 30.23
C THR A 144 -19.77 -12.18 30.80
N THR A 145 -19.15 -12.99 29.93
CA THR A 145 -18.20 -14.03 30.31
C THR A 145 -17.07 -14.15 29.29
N ARG A 146 -15.96 -14.80 29.68
CA ARG A 146 -14.72 -14.96 28.90
C ARG A 146 -14.45 -16.40 28.47
N ASP A 147 -15.14 -17.36 29.08
CA ASP A 147 -14.91 -18.81 28.89
C ASP A 147 -15.71 -19.40 27.72
N ARG A 148 -16.77 -18.71 27.29
CA ARG A 148 -17.65 -19.15 26.21
C ARG A 148 -17.90 -18.01 25.22
N VAL A 149 -18.06 -18.38 23.95
CA VAL A 149 -18.48 -17.44 22.90
C VAL A 149 -19.90 -16.95 23.20
N GLN A 150 -20.10 -15.65 23.02
CA GLN A 150 -21.42 -15.03 23.09
C GLN A 150 -21.77 -14.34 21.78
N VAL A 151 -23.07 -14.30 21.49
CA VAL A 151 -23.63 -13.70 20.28
C VAL A 151 -24.63 -12.61 20.68
N ALA A 152 -24.31 -11.37 20.36
CA ALA A 152 -25.20 -10.23 20.52
C ALA A 152 -26.04 -10.04 19.26
N GLY A 153 -27.37 -10.07 19.41
CA GLY A 153 -28.35 -9.89 18.35
C GLY A 153 -29.10 -8.56 18.47
N PHE A 154 -29.29 -7.90 17.33
CA PHE A 154 -29.91 -6.58 17.21
C PHE A 154 -30.98 -6.59 16.11
N PRO A 155 -32.27 -6.71 16.49
CA PRO A 155 -33.38 -6.46 15.57
C PRO A 155 -33.51 -4.97 15.25
N ILE A 156 -33.91 -4.65 14.03
CA ILE A 156 -34.02 -3.24 13.60
C ILE A 156 -35.35 -2.61 14.04
N ILE A 157 -36.44 -3.39 14.02
CA ILE A 157 -37.79 -2.99 14.46
C ILE A 157 -38.43 -4.16 15.21
N VAL A 158 -39.72 -4.06 15.56
CA VAL A 158 -40.41 -5.15 16.30
C VAL A 158 -41.63 -5.70 15.56
N ARG A 159 -42.10 -4.99 14.53
CA ARG A 159 -43.20 -5.41 13.65
C ARG A 159 -43.13 -4.66 12.34
N ALA A 160 -43.70 -5.24 11.29
CA ALA A 160 -43.77 -4.64 9.97
C ALA A 160 -44.29 -3.19 10.04
N GLY A 161 -43.53 -2.26 9.46
CA GLY A 161 -43.85 -0.84 9.37
C GLY A 161 -43.63 0.00 10.64
N ASP A 162 -43.39 -0.62 11.81
CA ASP A 162 -43.21 0.10 13.07
C ASP A 162 -41.78 0.58 13.25
N ARG A 163 -41.56 1.83 12.85
CA ARG A 163 -40.26 2.52 12.97
C ARG A 163 -40.10 3.25 14.31
N THR A 164 -41.01 3.05 15.26
CA THR A 164 -41.11 3.86 16.50
C THR A 164 -40.87 3.08 17.78
N SER A 165 -41.29 1.83 17.83
CA SER A 165 -41.07 0.97 18.99
C SER A 165 -39.60 0.53 19.07
N PRO A 166 -38.99 0.53 20.26
CA PRO A 166 -37.65 0.00 20.46
C PRO A 166 -37.62 -1.52 20.30
N ALA A 167 -36.49 -2.05 19.86
CA ALA A 167 -36.22 -3.47 19.72
C ALA A 167 -35.24 -3.95 20.80
N PRO A 168 -35.32 -5.24 21.21
CA PRO A 168 -34.48 -5.76 22.28
C PRO A 168 -33.03 -5.97 21.81
N VAL A 169 -32.06 -5.69 22.70
CA VAL A 169 -30.69 -6.20 22.56
C VAL A 169 -30.62 -7.53 23.28
N VAL A 170 -30.32 -8.60 22.53
CA VAL A 170 -30.34 -9.98 23.04
C VAL A 170 -28.93 -10.56 23.02
N ILE A 171 -28.54 -11.23 24.09
CA ILE A 171 -27.23 -11.89 24.24
C ILE A 171 -27.49 -13.39 24.38
N TYR A 172 -26.92 -14.17 23.46
CA TYR A 172 -26.96 -15.63 23.51
C TYR A 172 -25.59 -16.15 23.95
N THR A 173 -25.55 -17.06 24.90
CA THR A 173 -24.30 -17.69 25.37
C THR A 173 -24.22 -19.13 24.90
N ALA A 174 -23.08 -19.50 24.29
CA ALA A 174 -22.85 -20.87 23.86
C ALA A 174 -22.98 -21.84 25.05
N PRO A 175 -23.62 -23.00 24.87
CA PRO A 175 -23.64 -24.04 25.90
C PRO A 175 -22.23 -24.67 26.05
N GLU A 176 -22.06 -25.55 27.04
CA GLU A 176 -20.79 -26.25 27.24
C GLU A 176 -20.42 -27.14 26.04
N ASP A 177 -21.42 -27.76 25.42
CA ASP A 177 -21.26 -28.57 24.21
C ASP A 177 -22.19 -28.01 23.10
N PRO A 178 -21.69 -27.07 22.26
CA PRO A 178 -22.48 -26.46 21.19
C PRO A 178 -22.82 -27.44 20.06
N GLU A 179 -22.18 -28.62 19.99
CA GLU A 179 -22.46 -29.63 18.97
C GLU A 179 -23.65 -30.52 19.32
N ASN A 180 -24.08 -30.52 20.59
CA ASN A 180 -25.26 -31.24 21.06
C ASN A 180 -26.55 -30.43 20.81
N ASP A 181 -27.31 -30.83 19.78
CA ASP A 181 -28.56 -30.17 19.38
C ASP A 181 -29.65 -30.13 20.48
N ASN A 182 -29.50 -30.88 21.58
CA ASN A 182 -30.42 -30.81 22.71
C ASN A 182 -30.10 -29.68 23.71
N GLN A 183 -28.91 -29.07 23.63
CA GLN A 183 -28.53 -27.93 24.46
C GLN A 183 -28.91 -26.64 23.73
N VAL A 184 -29.74 -25.83 24.38
CA VAL A 184 -30.11 -24.50 23.88
C VAL A 184 -29.10 -23.46 24.36
N TRP A 185 -28.91 -22.42 23.58
CA TRP A 185 -28.11 -21.27 24.01
C TRP A 185 -28.89 -20.49 25.06
N ASP A 186 -28.21 -20.12 26.16
CA ASP A 186 -28.82 -19.29 27.20
C ASP A 186 -29.07 -17.89 26.65
N GLU A 187 -30.31 -17.39 26.79
CA GLU A 187 -30.75 -16.09 26.30
C GLU A 187 -30.87 -15.06 27.44
N GLU A 188 -30.25 -13.90 27.27
CA GLU A 188 -30.40 -12.73 28.14
C GLU A 188 -30.84 -11.50 27.32
N ILE A 189 -31.87 -10.80 27.78
CA ILE A 189 -32.27 -9.50 27.19
C ILE A 189 -31.54 -8.39 27.96
N ALA A 190 -30.43 -7.92 27.40
CA ALA A 190 -29.61 -6.85 28.00
C ALA A 190 -30.37 -5.51 28.06
N PHE A 191 -31.13 -5.20 27.01
CA PHE A 191 -31.96 -3.99 26.93
C PHE A 191 -33.27 -4.29 26.21
N PRO A 192 -34.43 -4.36 26.91
CA PRO A 192 -35.69 -4.74 26.29
C PRO A 192 -36.34 -3.63 25.44
N ASP A 193 -36.12 -2.35 25.77
CA ASP A 193 -36.92 -1.23 25.25
C ASP A 193 -36.13 0.08 25.07
N SER A 194 -34.80 0.00 24.94
CA SER A 194 -33.93 1.18 24.89
C SER A 194 -33.68 1.74 23.49
N PHE A 195 -33.49 0.89 22.49
CA PHE A 195 -32.89 1.28 21.21
C PHE A 195 -33.83 1.05 20.02
N ARG A 196 -33.81 1.98 19.06
CA ARG A 196 -34.66 1.97 17.87
C ARG A 196 -33.80 2.00 16.61
N LEU A 197 -34.23 1.26 15.59
CA LEU A 197 -33.60 1.29 14.27
C LEU A 197 -32.08 1.04 14.34
N VAL A 198 -31.65 0.08 15.17
CA VAL A 198 -30.23 -0.30 15.25
C VAL A 198 -29.81 -0.88 13.90
N HIS A 199 -28.96 -0.15 13.20
CA HIS A 199 -28.60 -0.47 11.81
C HIS A 199 -27.15 -0.95 11.69
N ASP A 200 -26.27 -0.59 12.62
CA ASP A 200 -24.89 -1.08 12.63
C ASP A 200 -24.34 -1.14 14.04
N VAL A 201 -23.35 -2.01 14.19
CA VAL A 201 -22.74 -2.34 15.49
C VAL A 201 -21.27 -2.59 15.28
N ASP A 202 -20.44 -1.99 16.14
CA ASP A 202 -19.01 -2.21 16.22
C ASP A 202 -18.63 -2.78 17.59
N ILE A 203 -17.62 -3.67 17.62
CA ILE A 203 -17.19 -4.35 18.85
C ILE A 203 -15.84 -3.81 19.29
N ILE A 204 -15.82 -3.27 20.49
CA ILE A 204 -14.60 -2.80 21.14
C ILE A 204 -14.05 -3.95 21.95
N ARG A 205 -13.09 -4.68 21.36
CA ARG A 205 -12.45 -5.84 21.99
C ARG A 205 -11.60 -5.41 23.19
N SER A 206 -11.64 -6.17 24.28
CA SER A 206 -10.78 -5.90 25.43
C SER A 206 -9.32 -6.25 25.13
N ILE A 207 -8.40 -5.32 25.40
CA ILE A 207 -6.94 -5.51 25.17
C ILE A 207 -6.22 -6.19 26.33
N ASP A 208 -6.86 -6.29 27.49
CA ASP A 208 -6.32 -6.79 28.76
C ASP A 208 -7.02 -8.08 29.22
N GLY A 209 -7.74 -8.75 28.31
CA GLY A 209 -8.55 -9.94 28.62
C GLY A 209 -9.81 -9.63 29.44
N GLY A 210 -10.24 -8.36 29.49
CA GLY A 210 -11.55 -7.94 29.99
C GLY A 210 -12.73 -8.38 29.12
N LEU A 211 -13.92 -7.84 29.42
CA LEU A 211 -15.13 -8.04 28.61
C LEU A 211 -15.18 -7.02 27.47
N ASP A 212 -15.68 -7.46 26.33
CA ASP A 212 -15.90 -6.64 25.14
C ASP A 212 -17.03 -5.63 25.39
N GLN A 213 -16.92 -4.46 24.75
CA GLN A 213 -17.97 -3.43 24.74
C GLN A 213 -18.57 -3.32 23.34
N ILE A 214 -19.78 -2.78 23.26
CA ILE A 214 -20.52 -2.70 22.01
C ILE A 214 -20.85 -1.23 21.73
N LEU A 215 -20.49 -0.77 20.53
CA LEU A 215 -20.84 0.54 20.01
C LEU A 215 -21.98 0.39 19.00
N LEU A 216 -23.06 1.13 19.22
CA LEU A 216 -24.33 0.96 18.53
C LEU A 216 -24.64 2.20 17.69
N ALA A 217 -25.06 2.03 16.44
CA ALA A 217 -25.67 3.08 15.62
C ALA A 217 -27.16 2.84 15.43
N GLY A 218 -27.99 3.79 15.87
CA GLY A 218 -29.42 3.77 15.65
C GLY A 218 -30.07 5.14 15.79
N ARG A 219 -31.38 5.17 16.00
CA ARG A 219 -32.16 6.42 16.08
C ARG A 219 -31.82 7.26 17.32
N GLU A 220 -31.30 6.64 18.37
CA GLU A 220 -30.74 7.32 19.54
C GLU A 220 -29.39 8.00 19.24
N GLY A 221 -28.82 7.79 18.05
CA GLY A 221 -27.49 8.23 17.67
C GLY A 221 -26.46 7.13 17.91
N ILE A 222 -25.35 7.46 18.56
CA ILE A 222 -24.25 6.55 18.90
C ILE A 222 -24.31 6.26 20.40
N SER A 223 -24.44 4.98 20.75
CA SER A 223 -24.48 4.55 22.16
C SER A 223 -23.45 3.46 22.42
N LEU A 224 -22.74 3.58 23.54
CA LEU A 224 -21.87 2.55 24.08
C LEU A 224 -22.66 1.71 25.08
N ILE A 225 -22.61 0.39 24.98
CA ILE A 225 -23.11 -0.53 26.00
C ILE A 225 -22.03 -1.50 26.45
N TRP A 226 -22.06 -1.84 27.73
CA TRP A 226 -21.11 -2.78 28.34
C TRP A 226 -21.73 -3.44 29.56
N TYR A 227 -21.20 -4.61 29.92
CA TYR A 227 -21.54 -5.26 31.18
C TYR A 227 -20.60 -4.78 32.28
N ASP A 228 -21.14 -4.21 33.35
CA ASP A 228 -20.36 -3.80 34.51
C ASP A 228 -20.22 -4.98 35.47
N GLU A 229 -19.04 -5.60 35.51
CA GLU A 229 -18.78 -6.79 36.35
C GLU A 229 -18.96 -6.51 37.84
N GLY A 230 -18.65 -5.30 38.30
CA GLY A 230 -18.78 -4.92 39.71
C GLY A 230 -20.23 -4.76 40.13
N ALA A 231 -21.06 -4.18 39.26
CA ALA A 231 -22.49 -4.00 39.48
C ALA A 231 -23.34 -5.19 39.03
N LYS A 232 -22.76 -6.13 38.26
CA LYS A 232 -23.43 -7.28 37.62
C LYS A 232 -24.67 -6.86 36.82
N MET A 233 -24.52 -5.82 36.02
CA MET A 233 -25.60 -5.29 35.21
C MET A 233 -25.09 -4.60 33.95
N TRP A 234 -25.92 -4.61 32.92
CA TRP A 234 -25.69 -3.83 31.72
C TRP A 234 -25.80 -2.33 31.98
N LYS A 235 -24.89 -1.58 31.37
CA LYS A 235 -24.87 -0.11 31.36
C LYS A 235 -24.85 0.40 29.93
N SER A 236 -25.38 1.61 29.76
CA SER A 236 -25.36 2.31 28.48
C SER A 236 -24.96 3.76 28.69
N ARG A 237 -24.32 4.34 27.66
CA ARG A 237 -24.03 5.77 27.57
C ARG A 237 -24.23 6.23 26.13
N ASN A 238 -25.07 7.24 25.93
CA ASN A 238 -25.15 7.93 24.64
C ASN A 238 -23.90 8.82 24.46
N LEU A 239 -23.17 8.62 23.38
CA LEU A 239 -21.98 9.38 23.03
C LEU A 239 -22.30 10.55 22.10
N GLY A 240 -23.43 10.48 21.38
CA GLY A 240 -23.88 11.53 20.50
C GLY A 240 -25.21 11.21 19.84
N SER A 241 -26.00 12.23 19.56
CA SER A 241 -27.37 12.09 19.06
C SER A 241 -27.52 11.97 17.54
N GLY A 242 -26.43 12.04 16.76
CA GLY A 242 -26.44 11.99 15.29
C GLY A 242 -27.22 13.14 14.63
N THR A 243 -27.82 12.86 13.46
CA THR A 243 -28.70 13.80 12.78
C THR A 243 -29.96 14.04 13.62
N VAL A 244 -30.41 15.30 13.67
CA VAL A 244 -31.62 15.69 14.42
C VAL A 244 -32.91 15.23 13.72
N PRO A 245 -33.99 14.95 14.47
CA PRO A 245 -35.30 14.62 13.90
C PRO A 245 -35.82 15.72 12.99
N SER A 246 -36.50 15.34 11.91
CA SER A 246 -37.20 16.29 11.02
C SER A 246 -38.65 15.83 10.77
N PRO A 247 -39.62 16.76 10.64
CA PRO A 247 -41.02 16.40 10.45
C PRO A 247 -41.23 15.47 9.24
N GLY A 248 -41.94 14.37 9.45
CA GLY A 248 -42.26 13.38 8.40
C GLY A 248 -41.13 12.39 8.08
N ASN A 249 -39.90 12.63 8.53
CA ASN A 249 -38.79 11.70 8.34
C ASN A 249 -38.64 10.77 9.57
N PRO A 250 -38.84 9.44 9.43
CA PRO A 250 -38.66 8.51 10.54
C PRO A 250 -37.19 8.21 10.88
N TYR A 251 -36.25 8.64 10.04
CA TYR A 251 -34.83 8.29 10.11
C TYR A 251 -33.99 9.48 10.56
N TRP A 252 -33.50 9.41 11.80
CA TRP A 252 -32.52 10.33 12.37
C TRP A 252 -31.54 9.55 13.23
N GLY A 253 -30.62 10.22 13.93
CA GLY A 253 -29.58 9.55 14.70
C GLY A 253 -28.43 9.12 13.80
N ALA A 254 -27.97 7.89 13.97
CA ALA A 254 -26.88 7.28 13.23
C ALA A 254 -27.35 5.99 12.52
N GLY A 255 -26.89 5.77 11.29
CA GLY A 255 -27.09 4.53 10.56
C GLY A 255 -25.89 3.58 10.66
N CYS A 256 -24.67 4.11 10.81
CA CYS A 256 -23.45 3.31 10.87
C CYS A 256 -22.49 3.85 11.93
N VAL A 257 -21.59 3.00 12.44
CA VAL A 257 -20.56 3.44 13.38
C VAL A 257 -19.29 2.61 13.21
N ALA A 258 -18.14 3.26 13.35
CA ALA A 258 -16.83 2.62 13.45
C ALA A 258 -15.93 3.41 14.41
N LEU A 259 -15.14 2.71 15.22
CA LEU A 259 -14.14 3.32 16.09
C LEU A 259 -12.80 3.43 15.37
N GLY A 260 -12.21 4.63 15.31
CA GLY A 260 -10.91 4.87 14.69
C GLY A 260 -9.81 5.15 15.70
N GLY A 261 -8.72 4.40 15.60
CA GLY A 261 -7.48 4.63 16.31
C GLY A 261 -6.66 5.77 15.71
N VAL A 262 -5.89 6.48 16.54
CA VAL A 262 -4.94 7.51 16.11
C VAL A 262 -3.68 7.38 16.95
N LYS A 263 -2.57 6.99 16.31
CA LYS A 263 -1.29 6.66 16.97
C LYS A 263 -1.47 5.61 18.07
N LEU A 264 -1.24 5.99 19.33
CA LEU A 264 -1.34 5.11 20.49
C LEU A 264 -2.74 5.09 21.12
N ASP A 265 -3.66 5.88 20.59
CA ASP A 265 -5.02 5.98 21.09
C ASP A 265 -5.97 5.13 20.25
N SER A 266 -6.33 3.95 20.76
CA SER A 266 -7.26 3.03 20.08
C SER A 266 -8.69 3.56 19.95
N SER A 267 -9.00 4.71 20.55
CA SER A 267 -10.29 5.38 20.44
C SER A 267 -10.13 6.89 20.17
N GLY A 268 -9.30 7.22 19.17
CA GLY A 268 -9.03 8.59 18.78
C GLY A 268 -10.28 9.34 18.30
N TYR A 269 -11.12 8.68 17.49
CA TYR A 269 -12.39 9.23 17.01
C TYR A 269 -13.44 8.15 16.75
N ILE A 270 -14.70 8.56 16.58
CA ILE A 270 -15.79 7.67 16.14
C ILE A 270 -16.31 8.19 14.80
N GLY A 271 -16.19 7.39 13.74
CA GLY A 271 -16.77 7.68 12.43
C GLY A 271 -18.21 7.21 12.34
N THR A 272 -19.07 7.96 11.65
CA THR A 272 -20.48 7.59 11.46
C THR A 272 -21.05 8.07 10.13
N ALA A 273 -22.03 7.31 9.63
CA ALA A 273 -23.00 7.77 8.65
C ALA A 273 -24.34 7.98 9.34
N GLU A 274 -24.99 9.11 9.09
CA GLU A 274 -26.10 9.56 9.93
C GLU A 274 -27.49 9.37 9.34
N GLY A 275 -28.41 8.90 10.19
CA GLY A 275 -29.72 8.40 9.78
C GLY A 275 -29.62 7.02 9.09
N PHE A 276 -30.69 6.24 9.19
CA PHE A 276 -30.80 4.99 8.45
C PHE A 276 -30.63 5.25 6.94
N HIS A 277 -29.66 4.56 6.33
CA HIS A 277 -29.26 4.71 4.93
C HIS A 277 -28.99 6.17 4.51
N GLY A 278 -28.46 7.01 5.39
CA GLY A 278 -28.41 8.45 5.16
C GLY A 278 -27.41 8.95 4.10
N ASN A 279 -27.22 10.26 4.12
CA ASN A 279 -26.42 11.02 3.14
C ASN A 279 -25.30 11.84 3.80
N ARG A 280 -25.15 11.78 5.14
CA ARG A 280 -24.19 12.57 5.89
C ARG A 280 -23.13 11.70 6.54
N VAL A 281 -21.89 12.15 6.43
CA VAL A 281 -20.74 11.58 7.14
C VAL A 281 -20.35 12.56 8.24
N SER A 282 -20.22 12.04 9.45
CA SER A 282 -19.75 12.81 10.60
C SER A 282 -18.70 12.02 11.36
N VAL A 283 -17.94 12.74 12.18
CA VAL A 283 -17.04 12.15 13.17
C VAL A 283 -17.35 12.75 14.53
N TYR A 284 -17.08 11.96 15.57
CA TYR A 284 -17.06 12.42 16.94
C TYR A 284 -15.63 12.41 17.44
N VAL A 285 -15.18 13.55 17.94
CA VAL A 285 -13.83 13.73 18.48
C VAL A 285 -13.92 13.99 19.96
N LYS A 286 -13.10 13.30 20.75
CA LYS A 286 -13.02 13.53 22.19
C LYS A 286 -12.20 14.76 22.53
N GLU A 287 -12.45 15.35 23.69
CA GLU A 287 -11.68 16.48 24.19
C GLU A 287 -10.17 16.18 24.26
N LYS A 288 -9.32 17.17 24.00
CA LYS A 288 -7.85 17.01 23.83
C LYS A 288 -7.13 16.30 24.99
N ASN A 289 -7.69 16.38 26.21
CA ASN A 289 -7.09 15.82 27.42
C ASN A 289 -7.72 14.49 27.85
N ALA A 290 -8.62 13.91 27.06
CA ALA A 290 -9.18 12.60 27.33
C ALA A 290 -8.07 11.53 27.29
N MET A 291 -8.17 10.53 28.16
CA MET A 291 -7.19 9.44 28.18
C MET A 291 -7.27 8.59 26.90
N PRO A 292 -6.14 8.11 26.37
CA PRO A 292 -6.13 7.13 25.29
C PRO A 292 -6.97 5.90 25.66
N GLY A 293 -7.74 5.36 24.72
CA GLY A 293 -8.62 4.22 24.95
C GLY A 293 -9.90 4.51 25.75
N GLU A 294 -10.00 5.66 26.44
CA GLU A 294 -11.19 6.01 27.23
C GLU A 294 -12.35 6.47 26.32
N ILE A 295 -13.43 5.69 26.30
CA ILE A 295 -14.64 5.98 25.52
C ILE A 295 -15.78 6.42 26.44
N ALA A 296 -16.02 5.64 27.50
CA ALA A 296 -17.19 5.76 28.36
C ALA A 296 -17.19 6.99 29.26
N LYS A 297 -16.04 7.62 29.56
CA LYS A 297 -15.98 8.89 30.33
C LYS A 297 -15.73 10.11 29.46
N ALA A 298 -15.20 9.92 28.25
CA ALA A 298 -14.82 11.01 27.36
C ALA A 298 -16.02 11.85 26.88
N ASN A 299 -15.82 13.16 26.73
CA ASN A 299 -16.79 14.05 26.11
C ASN A 299 -16.54 14.11 24.60
N TRP A 300 -17.56 13.75 23.82
CA TRP A 300 -17.48 13.62 22.37
C TRP A 300 -18.19 14.79 21.68
N THR A 301 -17.51 15.42 20.73
CA THR A 301 -18.04 16.54 19.94
C THR A 301 -18.28 16.10 18.50
N ARG A 302 -19.48 16.34 17.98
CA ARG A 302 -19.90 15.99 16.63
C ARG A 302 -19.39 17.01 15.60
N HIS A 303 -18.72 16.53 14.55
CA HIS A 303 -18.32 17.32 13.38
C HIS A 303 -18.89 16.69 12.11
N VAL A 304 -19.68 17.45 11.35
CA VAL A 304 -20.13 17.00 10.02
C VAL A 304 -19.00 17.20 9.04
N LEU A 305 -18.57 16.12 8.39
CA LEU A 305 -17.53 16.17 7.37
C LEU A 305 -18.12 16.45 5.99
N HIS A 306 -19.24 15.80 5.67
CA HIS A 306 -19.82 15.91 4.34
C HIS A 306 -21.32 15.57 4.30
N ASP A 307 -22.04 16.21 3.37
CA ASP A 307 -23.44 15.93 3.02
C ASP A 307 -23.53 15.67 1.50
N PHE A 308 -23.89 14.46 1.11
CA PHE A 308 -23.95 14.00 -0.28
C PHE A 308 -25.18 14.52 -1.06
N GLY A 309 -25.98 15.41 -0.48
CA GLY A 309 -27.18 15.98 -1.09
C GLY A 309 -28.47 15.27 -0.66
N PRO A 310 -29.63 15.64 -1.21
CA PRO A 310 -30.94 15.35 -0.60
C PRO A 310 -31.27 13.85 -0.51
N LEU A 311 -32.08 13.51 0.49
CA LEU A 311 -32.71 12.20 0.62
C LEU A 311 -33.78 11.99 -0.47
N ASN A 312 -34.05 10.73 -0.80
CA ASN A 312 -35.11 10.33 -1.71
C ASN A 312 -36.51 10.42 -1.05
N SER A 313 -37.57 10.03 -1.78
CA SER A 313 -38.95 10.07 -1.26
C SER A 313 -39.25 9.08 -0.13
N ARG A 314 -38.36 8.12 0.12
CA ARG A 314 -38.40 7.20 1.28
C ARG A 314 -37.61 7.74 2.47
N HIS A 315 -37.05 8.95 2.36
CA HIS A 315 -36.18 9.59 3.35
C HIS A 315 -34.82 8.90 3.53
N GLU A 316 -34.33 8.25 2.47
CA GLU A 316 -33.05 7.53 2.47
C GLU A 316 -32.07 8.23 1.52
N GLY A 317 -30.79 8.15 1.85
CA GLY A 317 -29.67 8.62 1.06
C GLY A 317 -28.95 7.47 0.38
N TYR A 318 -27.62 7.41 0.56
CA TYR A 318 -26.73 6.65 -0.31
C TYR A 318 -25.67 5.85 0.46
N ILE A 319 -25.54 6.03 1.77
CA ILE A 319 -24.48 5.43 2.58
C ILE A 319 -25.05 4.25 3.37
N HIS A 320 -24.37 3.11 3.35
CA HIS A 320 -24.83 1.90 4.03
C HIS A 320 -23.87 1.35 5.10
N HIS A 321 -22.59 1.69 5.03
CA HIS A 321 -21.59 1.19 5.97
C HIS A 321 -20.43 2.17 6.11
N VAL A 322 -19.84 2.21 7.30
CA VAL A 322 -18.54 2.84 7.54
C VAL A 322 -17.64 1.86 8.27
N ILE A 323 -16.33 1.94 8.04
CA ILE A 323 -15.33 1.15 8.76
C ILE A 323 -14.06 1.98 8.91
N CYS A 324 -13.36 1.82 10.02
CA CYS A 324 -12.06 2.45 10.26
C CYS A 324 -10.93 1.44 9.98
N ALA A 325 -9.88 1.88 9.30
CA ALA A 325 -8.67 1.09 9.08
C ALA A 325 -7.49 1.98 8.69
N ASP A 326 -6.29 1.68 9.21
CA ASP A 326 -5.01 2.30 8.85
C ASP A 326 -4.57 1.84 7.46
N ILE A 327 -5.22 2.37 6.42
CA ILE A 327 -5.00 1.89 5.06
C ILE A 327 -3.62 2.32 4.55
N ASP A 328 -3.03 3.43 5.03
CA ASP A 328 -1.71 3.89 4.57
C ASP A 328 -0.55 3.62 5.53
N GLY A 329 -0.81 2.94 6.65
CA GLY A 329 0.19 2.40 7.56
C GLY A 329 0.89 3.46 8.42
N ASP A 330 0.27 4.63 8.60
CA ASP A 330 0.87 5.71 9.40
C ASP A 330 0.50 5.67 10.89
N GLY A 331 -0.31 4.69 11.28
CA GLY A 331 -0.81 4.47 12.64
C GLY A 331 -2.09 5.25 12.96
N ASP A 332 -2.68 5.97 12.00
CA ASP A 332 -3.98 6.61 12.15
C ASP A 332 -5.00 5.89 11.26
N ASP A 333 -6.10 5.43 11.83
CA ASP A 333 -7.16 4.82 11.04
C ASP A 333 -7.82 5.88 10.15
N GLU A 334 -7.94 5.57 8.86
CA GLU A 334 -8.83 6.27 7.94
C GLU A 334 -10.27 5.77 8.08
N LEU A 335 -11.24 6.65 7.83
CA LEU A 335 -12.65 6.30 7.76
C LEU A 335 -13.06 5.99 6.31
N LEU A 336 -13.40 4.74 6.03
CA LEU A 336 -13.95 4.29 4.75
C LEU A 336 -15.49 4.34 4.78
N VAL A 337 -16.10 4.86 3.72
CA VAL A 337 -17.55 5.06 3.59
C VAL A 337 -18.08 4.34 2.35
N ALA A 338 -18.96 3.36 2.56
CA ALA A 338 -19.59 2.56 1.53
C ALA A 338 -20.85 3.27 0.99
N CYS A 339 -20.78 3.73 -0.27
CA CYS A 339 -21.89 4.34 -0.96
C CYS A 339 -22.55 3.34 -1.92
N MET A 340 -23.83 3.06 -1.68
CA MET A 340 -24.66 2.11 -2.41
C MET A 340 -24.79 2.48 -3.89
N GLY A 341 -24.88 3.77 -4.19
CA GLY A 341 -25.30 4.29 -5.48
C GLY A 341 -26.54 5.16 -5.35
N SER A 342 -26.98 5.74 -6.46
CA SER A 342 -28.14 6.63 -6.49
C SER A 342 -28.95 6.47 -7.77
N ASN A 343 -30.20 6.95 -7.72
CA ASN A 343 -31.06 7.10 -8.88
C ASN A 343 -31.58 8.56 -8.93
N PRO A 344 -31.19 9.37 -9.94
CA PRO A 344 -30.31 9.02 -11.06
C PRO A 344 -28.87 8.72 -10.62
N PRO A 345 -28.10 7.90 -11.37
CA PRO A 345 -26.74 7.52 -11.00
C PRO A 345 -25.78 8.72 -10.92
N THR A 346 -24.95 8.76 -9.87
CA THR A 346 -23.84 9.70 -9.76
C THR A 346 -22.58 9.02 -9.20
N TRP A 347 -21.42 9.41 -9.73
CA TRP A 347 -20.12 8.91 -9.24
C TRP A 347 -19.86 9.30 -7.78
N GLU A 348 -20.30 10.50 -7.37
CA GLU A 348 -20.10 11.00 -6.02
C GLU A 348 -20.82 10.13 -4.97
N ARG A 349 -21.97 9.54 -5.32
CA ARG A 349 -22.82 8.74 -4.43
C ARG A 349 -22.69 7.23 -4.64
N THR A 350 -21.66 6.78 -5.35
CA THR A 350 -21.45 5.36 -5.67
C THR A 350 -20.01 4.96 -5.35
N GLY A 351 -19.81 3.89 -4.59
CA GLY A 351 -18.51 3.31 -4.27
C GLY A 351 -17.90 3.76 -2.96
N VAL A 352 -16.57 3.84 -2.86
CA VAL A 352 -15.87 4.00 -1.58
C VAL A 352 -15.16 5.33 -1.49
N TRP A 353 -15.48 6.09 -0.45
CA TRP A 353 -14.74 7.27 -0.03
C TRP A 353 -13.86 6.96 1.17
N CYS A 354 -12.68 7.56 1.22
CA CYS A 354 -11.75 7.50 2.33
C CYS A 354 -11.57 8.90 2.92
N TYR A 355 -11.68 9.01 4.25
CA TYR A 355 -11.44 10.24 4.99
C TYR A 355 -10.23 10.07 5.90
N LYS A 356 -9.19 10.88 5.68
CA LYS A 356 -7.95 10.84 6.47
C LYS A 356 -7.90 12.00 7.47
N PRO A 357 -7.70 11.76 8.77
CA PRO A 357 -7.56 12.84 9.75
C PRO A 357 -6.33 13.69 9.41
N VAL A 358 -6.49 15.01 9.37
CA VAL A 358 -5.36 15.95 9.13
C VAL A 358 -5.19 16.96 10.26
N ASP A 359 -6.25 17.20 11.02
CA ASP A 359 -6.25 17.98 12.27
C ASP A 359 -7.43 17.49 13.11
N LEU A 360 -7.20 16.39 13.83
CA LEU A 360 -8.21 15.68 14.59
C LEU A 360 -8.86 16.55 15.67
N PRO A 361 -8.13 17.33 16.50
CA PRO A 361 -8.74 18.20 17.51
C PRO A 361 -9.74 19.22 16.95
N SER A 362 -9.55 19.65 15.70
CA SER A 362 -10.50 20.54 15.00
C SER A 362 -11.57 19.79 14.18
N GLY A 363 -11.57 18.46 14.20
CA GLY A 363 -12.46 17.62 13.41
C GLY A 363 -12.24 17.74 11.90
N LYS A 364 -11.00 18.02 11.45
CA LYS A 364 -10.69 18.20 10.03
C LYS A 364 -10.12 16.94 9.41
N PHE A 365 -10.73 16.55 8.30
CA PHE A 365 -10.37 15.38 7.50
C PHE A 365 -10.20 15.78 6.04
N SER A 366 -9.23 15.18 5.37
CA SER A 366 -9.13 15.19 3.91
C SER A 366 -9.89 14.00 3.32
N ARG A 367 -10.37 14.11 2.08
CA ARG A 367 -11.25 13.10 1.45
C ARG A 367 -10.72 12.66 0.09
N PHE A 368 -10.71 11.36 -0.16
CA PHE A 368 -10.25 10.74 -1.41
C PHE A 368 -11.23 9.66 -1.89
N LYS A 369 -11.36 9.50 -3.20
CA LYS A 369 -12.17 8.45 -3.80
C LYS A 369 -11.29 7.21 -4.03
N LEU A 370 -11.71 6.05 -3.52
CA LEU A 370 -10.97 4.79 -3.69
C LEU A 370 -11.61 3.86 -4.73
N SER A 371 -12.93 3.93 -4.91
CA SER A 371 -13.66 3.09 -5.88
C SER A 371 -14.94 3.79 -6.34
N ASP A 372 -15.27 3.63 -7.62
CA ASP A 372 -16.52 4.12 -8.23
C ASP A 372 -17.62 3.05 -8.35
N ALA A 373 -17.29 1.78 -8.06
CA ALA A 373 -18.25 0.68 -8.11
C ALA A 373 -19.09 0.64 -6.83
N SER A 374 -20.39 0.38 -6.93
CA SER A 374 -21.32 0.29 -5.80
C SER A 374 -20.77 -0.53 -4.63
N ALA A 375 -20.96 -0.03 -3.40
CA ALA A 375 -20.56 -0.71 -2.18
C ALA A 375 -21.70 -0.69 -1.14
N ALA A 376 -22.24 -1.87 -0.82
CA ALA A 376 -23.14 -2.08 0.31
C ALA A 376 -22.37 -2.14 1.62
N ARG A 377 -21.29 -2.91 1.65
CA ARG A 377 -20.47 -3.14 2.83
C ARG A 377 -19.01 -3.27 2.40
N ILE A 378 -18.11 -2.99 3.33
CA ILE A 378 -16.66 -3.01 3.14
C ILE A 378 -16.10 -4.02 4.14
N ALA A 379 -15.26 -4.93 3.66
CA ALA A 379 -14.45 -5.81 4.48
C ALA A 379 -12.98 -5.41 4.29
N VAL A 380 -12.23 -5.22 5.38
CA VAL A 380 -10.80 -4.88 5.33
C VAL A 380 -10.01 -6.09 5.80
N GLY A 381 -8.87 -6.37 5.16
CA GLY A 381 -8.01 -7.46 5.59
C GLY A 381 -6.73 -7.60 4.76
N HIS A 382 -5.79 -8.37 5.29
CA HIS A 382 -4.54 -8.74 4.63
C HIS A 382 -4.77 -9.84 3.58
N PHE A 383 -5.54 -9.54 2.54
CA PHE A 383 -5.94 -10.54 1.53
C PHE A 383 -4.76 -11.07 0.69
N ARG A 384 -3.68 -10.30 0.52
CA ARG A 384 -2.50 -10.71 -0.29
C ARG A 384 -1.20 -10.76 0.48
N SER A 385 -0.99 -9.84 1.41
CA SER A 385 0.25 -9.67 2.13
C SER A 385 -0.05 -9.22 3.55
N LYS A 386 0.75 -9.70 4.52
CA LYS A 386 0.65 -9.32 5.93
C LYS A 386 1.00 -7.85 6.19
N ASN A 387 1.64 -7.19 5.22
CA ASN A 387 2.13 -5.81 5.38
C ASN A 387 1.23 -4.77 4.71
N LEU A 388 0.25 -5.20 3.91
CA LEU A 388 -0.63 -4.31 3.15
C LEU A 388 -2.08 -4.64 3.48
N LEU A 389 -2.86 -3.63 3.85
CA LEU A 389 -4.30 -3.76 3.97
C LEU A 389 -4.96 -3.58 2.61
N ASP A 390 -5.71 -4.59 2.21
CA ASP A 390 -6.62 -4.55 1.08
C ASP A 390 -8.05 -4.33 1.62
N PHE A 391 -8.98 -3.92 0.76
CA PHE A 391 -10.40 -3.92 1.13
C PHE A 391 -11.24 -4.57 0.04
N ALA A 392 -12.33 -5.23 0.42
CA ALA A 392 -13.27 -5.86 -0.48
C ALA A 392 -14.66 -5.23 -0.33
N THR A 393 -15.39 -5.16 -1.43
CA THR A 393 -16.74 -4.58 -1.49
C THR A 393 -17.70 -5.53 -2.20
N ILE A 394 -18.95 -5.55 -1.78
CA ILE A 394 -20.07 -6.09 -2.55
C ILE A 394 -20.98 -4.96 -2.99
N SER A 395 -21.50 -4.99 -4.22
CA SER A 395 -22.50 -4.03 -4.69
C SER A 395 -23.78 -4.09 -3.86
N TYR A 396 -24.41 -2.94 -3.63
CA TYR A 396 -25.74 -2.88 -3.04
C TYR A 396 -26.79 -3.13 -4.12
N SER A 397 -27.44 -4.29 -4.06
CA SER A 397 -28.53 -4.63 -4.96
C SER A 397 -29.56 -5.50 -4.25
N VAL A 398 -30.64 -4.85 -3.84
CA VAL A 398 -31.78 -5.47 -3.16
C VAL A 398 -33.01 -5.31 -4.06
N PRO A 399 -33.53 -6.40 -4.64
CA PRO A 399 -34.66 -6.36 -5.56
C PRO A 399 -35.88 -5.62 -4.98
N GLY A 400 -36.45 -4.69 -5.76
CA GLY A 400 -37.62 -3.90 -5.33
C GLY A 400 -37.31 -2.75 -4.35
N TYR A 401 -36.04 -2.56 -4.01
CA TYR A 401 -35.58 -1.47 -3.14
C TYR A 401 -34.61 -0.51 -3.87
N PHE A 402 -33.35 -0.91 -4.03
CA PHE A 402 -32.35 -0.24 -4.85
C PHE A 402 -31.46 -1.31 -5.48
N GLU A 403 -31.28 -1.26 -6.79
CA GLU A 403 -30.58 -2.28 -7.57
C GLU A 403 -29.44 -1.63 -8.34
N SER A 404 -28.22 -1.79 -7.85
CA SER A 404 -27.03 -1.40 -8.61
C SER A 404 -26.95 -2.23 -9.90
N PRO A 405 -26.60 -1.63 -11.04
CA PRO A 405 -26.34 -2.40 -12.25
C PRO A 405 -25.14 -3.34 -12.04
N SER A 406 -25.22 -4.53 -12.63
CA SER A 406 -24.17 -5.56 -12.62
C SER A 406 -23.56 -5.83 -11.24
N PRO A 407 -24.35 -6.30 -10.25
CA PRO A 407 -23.86 -6.53 -8.90
C PRO A 407 -22.64 -7.47 -8.87
N SER A 408 -21.62 -7.12 -8.09
CA SER A 408 -20.34 -7.83 -8.06
C SER A 408 -19.71 -7.82 -6.68
N VAL A 409 -18.74 -8.71 -6.49
CA VAL A 409 -17.81 -8.74 -5.34
C VAL A 409 -16.44 -8.40 -5.88
N ILE A 410 -15.83 -7.33 -5.35
CA ILE A 410 -14.57 -6.77 -5.85
C ILE A 410 -13.60 -6.67 -4.68
N LEU A 411 -12.41 -7.23 -4.85
CA LEU A 411 -11.24 -6.92 -4.02
C LEU A 411 -10.55 -5.69 -4.59
N HIS A 412 -10.22 -4.74 -3.74
CA HIS A 412 -9.41 -3.57 -4.04
C HIS A 412 -8.04 -3.79 -3.42
N ALA A 413 -7.12 -4.27 -4.25
CA ALA A 413 -5.77 -4.67 -3.87
C ALA A 413 -4.86 -3.45 -3.73
N SER A 414 -4.39 -3.14 -2.53
CA SER A 414 -3.42 -2.08 -2.26
C SER A 414 -2.13 -2.28 -3.06
N SER A 415 -1.70 -1.25 -3.76
CA SER A 415 -0.51 -1.32 -4.59
C SER A 415 0.23 0.00 -4.49
N LEU A 416 1.43 -0.04 -3.91
CA LEU A 416 2.34 1.11 -4.00
C LEU A 416 2.99 1.11 -5.37
N ILE A 417 3.39 -0.06 -5.85
CA ILE A 417 4.00 -0.23 -7.18
C ILE A 417 2.92 -0.64 -8.17
N THR A 418 2.47 0.30 -9.00
CA THR A 418 1.55 -0.01 -10.11
C THR A 418 2.34 -0.29 -11.39
N ALA A 419 1.77 -1.06 -12.32
CA ALA A 419 2.40 -1.39 -13.59
C ALA A 419 1.41 -1.23 -14.74
N THR A 420 1.88 -0.70 -15.87
CA THR A 420 1.10 -0.57 -17.11
C THR A 420 1.96 -0.96 -18.31
N ARG A 421 1.36 -1.68 -19.26
CA ARG A 421 2.01 -1.96 -20.55
C ARG A 421 2.05 -0.67 -21.38
N LEU A 422 3.23 -0.36 -21.93
CA LEU A 422 3.38 0.72 -22.91
C LEU A 422 3.28 0.14 -24.33
N ASN A 423 4.32 -0.58 -24.75
CA ASN A 423 4.38 -1.34 -26.01
C ASN A 423 4.99 -2.71 -25.72
N ASP A 424 6.29 -2.87 -26.03
CA ASP A 424 7.14 -4.01 -25.70
C ASP A 424 7.88 -3.79 -24.35
N GLU A 425 7.41 -2.81 -23.59
CA GLU A 425 7.98 -2.34 -22.33
C GLU A 425 6.89 -2.13 -21.28
N VAL A 426 7.31 -2.14 -20.01
CA VAL A 426 6.44 -1.93 -18.86
C VAL A 426 6.82 -0.62 -18.18
N THR A 427 5.80 0.17 -17.82
CA THR A 427 5.98 1.32 -16.92
C THR A 427 5.52 0.96 -15.52
N PHE A 428 6.46 0.94 -14.58
CA PHE A 428 6.19 0.92 -13.16
C PHE A 428 6.03 2.34 -12.63
N ARG A 429 5.02 2.58 -11.79
CA ARG A 429 4.90 3.80 -11.01
C ARG A 429 5.02 3.48 -9.53
N VAL A 430 5.87 4.22 -8.83
CA VAL A 430 6.18 4.04 -7.42
C VAL A 430 5.95 5.34 -6.64
N PRO A 431 5.55 5.29 -5.36
CA PRO A 431 5.50 6.50 -4.55
C PRO A 431 6.93 7.02 -4.30
N ARG A 432 7.03 8.27 -3.84
CA ARG A 432 8.26 8.72 -3.20
C ARG A 432 8.44 7.93 -1.91
N PRO A 433 9.61 7.32 -1.64
CA PRO A 433 9.77 6.51 -0.44
C PRO A 433 9.52 7.30 0.85
N SER A 434 9.89 8.58 0.89
CA SER A 434 9.61 9.49 2.01
C SER A 434 8.13 9.66 2.36
N ASP A 435 7.26 9.47 1.38
CA ASP A 435 5.83 9.81 1.45
C ASP A 435 4.97 8.57 1.74
N THR A 436 5.58 7.39 1.87
CA THR A 436 4.92 6.14 2.27
C THR A 436 5.43 5.65 3.63
N ARG A 437 4.63 4.81 4.27
CA ARG A 437 4.99 4.03 5.48
C ARG A 437 4.99 2.53 5.22
N LEU A 438 4.59 2.13 4.02
CA LEU A 438 4.44 0.75 3.61
C LEU A 438 5.63 0.30 2.75
N VAL A 439 5.99 -0.96 2.90
CA VAL A 439 6.91 -1.68 2.02
C VAL A 439 6.11 -2.37 0.92
N ASP A 440 6.60 -2.34 -0.31
CA ASP A 440 6.04 -3.11 -1.41
C ASP A 440 7.16 -3.69 -2.30
N GLU A 441 6.91 -4.87 -2.86
CA GLU A 441 7.83 -5.60 -3.71
C GLU A 441 7.08 -6.23 -4.88
N VAL A 442 7.54 -5.95 -6.09
CA VAL A 442 7.00 -6.51 -7.33
C VAL A 442 8.12 -7.18 -8.12
N ALA A 443 8.15 -8.52 -8.09
CA ALA A 443 8.96 -9.31 -9.01
C ALA A 443 8.46 -9.11 -10.46
N PHE A 444 9.34 -9.04 -11.45
CA PHE A 444 8.90 -8.78 -12.83
C PHE A 444 9.66 -9.56 -13.91
N LEU A 445 10.94 -9.88 -13.71
CA LEU A 445 11.73 -10.61 -14.71
C LEU A 445 12.60 -11.67 -14.04
N ASP A 446 12.53 -12.92 -14.51
CA ASP A 446 13.46 -13.99 -14.17
C ASP A 446 14.45 -14.20 -15.32
N VAL A 447 15.71 -13.84 -15.12
CA VAL A 447 16.73 -13.81 -16.17
C VAL A 447 18.13 -14.02 -15.57
N ALA A 448 19.00 -14.73 -16.30
CA ALA A 448 20.41 -14.90 -15.96
C ALA A 448 20.64 -15.35 -14.50
N SER A 449 19.92 -16.39 -14.07
CA SER A 449 19.95 -16.96 -12.70
C SER A 449 19.51 -15.98 -11.60
N ARG A 450 18.73 -14.94 -11.95
CA ARG A 450 18.22 -13.94 -11.02
C ARG A 450 16.74 -13.63 -11.24
N LYS A 451 15.98 -13.51 -10.16
CA LYS A 451 14.68 -12.84 -10.17
C LYS A 451 14.88 -11.38 -9.81
N LEU A 452 14.44 -10.52 -10.72
CA LEU A 452 14.47 -9.07 -10.59
C LEU A 452 13.15 -8.60 -9.97
N SER A 453 13.23 -7.90 -8.84
CA SER A 453 12.10 -7.26 -8.17
C SER A 453 12.33 -5.78 -8.00
N LEU A 454 11.30 -4.96 -8.23
CA LEU A 454 11.28 -3.57 -7.83
C LEU A 454 10.77 -3.48 -6.39
N VAL A 455 11.49 -2.78 -5.52
CA VAL A 455 11.17 -2.68 -4.09
C VAL A 455 11.11 -1.22 -3.66
N VAL A 456 10.08 -0.87 -2.90
CA VAL A 456 9.95 0.43 -2.21
C VAL A 456 10.07 0.17 -0.71
N VAL A 457 11.02 0.86 -0.07
CA VAL A 457 11.26 0.77 1.37
C VAL A 457 11.10 2.16 2.00
N PRO A 458 10.17 2.34 2.96
CA PRO A 458 9.91 3.64 3.58
C PRO A 458 11.08 4.09 4.47
N PRO A 459 11.04 5.30 5.05
CA PRO A 459 12.09 5.80 5.92
C PRO A 459 12.28 4.95 7.17
N TYR A 460 13.51 4.88 7.66
CA TYR A 460 13.86 4.24 8.94
C TYR A 460 13.35 2.80 9.08
N THR A 461 13.29 2.06 7.97
CA THR A 461 12.68 0.74 7.91
C THR A 461 13.73 -0.32 7.72
N GLN A 462 13.55 -1.43 8.45
CA GLN A 462 14.31 -2.65 8.26
C GLN A 462 13.64 -3.50 7.19
N TYR A 463 14.42 -3.91 6.19
CA TYR A 463 13.94 -4.78 5.11
C TYR A 463 14.82 -6.03 5.01
N GLY A 464 14.19 -7.20 5.12
CA GLY A 464 14.87 -8.49 5.08
C GLY A 464 15.41 -8.82 3.68
N THR A 465 16.59 -9.42 3.62
CA THR A 465 17.23 -9.83 2.36
C THR A 465 17.70 -11.28 2.44
N SER A 466 17.60 -12.02 1.34
CA SER A 466 18.11 -13.40 1.27
C SER A 466 19.62 -13.43 1.01
N GLU A 467 20.30 -14.49 1.49
CA GLU A 467 21.75 -14.61 1.35
C GLU A 467 22.20 -14.66 -0.12
N GLY A 468 23.08 -13.72 -0.49
CA GLY A 468 23.59 -13.57 -1.84
C GLY A 468 22.60 -12.92 -2.81
N ALA A 469 21.56 -12.25 -2.30
CA ALA A 469 20.82 -11.26 -3.05
C ALA A 469 21.73 -10.08 -3.41
N GLY A 470 21.54 -9.54 -4.61
CA GLY A 470 22.14 -8.26 -5.00
C GLY A 470 21.11 -7.14 -4.95
N LEU A 471 21.55 -5.90 -4.80
CA LEU A 471 20.70 -4.71 -4.92
C LEU A 471 21.35 -3.63 -5.77
N LYS A 472 20.51 -2.84 -6.45
CA LYS A 472 20.89 -1.61 -7.12
C LYS A 472 19.88 -0.52 -6.76
N ILE A 473 20.37 0.57 -6.16
CA ILE A 473 19.51 1.67 -5.72
C ILE A 473 19.13 2.56 -6.90
N LEU A 474 17.83 2.89 -7.00
CA LEU A 474 17.28 3.81 -7.99
C LEU A 474 17.08 5.21 -7.41
N THR A 475 16.74 5.31 -6.12
CA THR A 475 16.76 6.56 -5.34
C THR A 475 16.87 6.25 -3.85
N GLY A 476 17.35 7.22 -3.08
CA GLY A 476 17.55 7.11 -1.64
C GLY A 476 18.86 6.40 -1.29
N ARG A 477 18.90 5.77 -0.12
CA ARG A 477 20.07 4.99 0.33
C ARG A 477 19.68 3.88 1.28
N VAL A 478 20.55 2.87 1.33
CA VAL A 478 20.43 1.75 2.26
C VAL A 478 21.76 1.47 2.94
N PHE A 479 21.69 0.92 4.14
CA PHE A 479 22.83 0.55 4.96
C PHE A 479 22.71 -0.88 5.46
N TRP A 480 23.85 -1.53 5.68
CA TRP A 480 23.92 -2.77 6.45
C TRP A 480 25.29 -2.93 7.10
N THR A 481 25.35 -3.76 8.13
CA THR A 481 26.61 -4.26 8.68
C THR A 481 26.97 -5.56 7.98
N ASP A 482 28.13 -5.62 7.34
CA ASP A 482 28.57 -6.85 6.67
C ASP A 482 29.10 -7.91 7.66
N LYS A 483 29.41 -9.10 7.15
CA LYS A 483 29.97 -10.22 7.93
C LYS A 483 31.33 -9.91 8.58
N ASN A 484 32.02 -8.86 8.14
CA ASN A 484 33.28 -8.36 8.71
C ASN A 484 33.07 -7.18 9.67
N GLU A 485 31.83 -6.89 10.05
CA GLU A 485 31.43 -5.79 10.93
C GLU A 485 31.68 -4.38 10.36
N ALA A 486 31.89 -4.27 9.04
CA ALA A 486 31.99 -2.98 8.37
C ALA A 486 30.61 -2.48 7.95
N GLN A 487 30.40 -1.17 8.11
CA GLN A 487 29.20 -0.50 7.60
C GLN A 487 29.31 -0.34 6.09
N GLN A 488 28.30 -0.85 5.40
CA GLN A 488 28.14 -0.73 3.97
C GLN A 488 27.02 0.27 3.68
N GLU A 489 27.20 1.09 2.64
CA GLU A 489 26.19 2.01 2.12
C GLU A 489 26.04 1.76 0.61
N ARG A 490 24.80 1.83 0.11
CA ARG A 490 24.51 1.91 -1.33
C ARG A 490 23.57 3.06 -1.62
N THR A 491 23.83 3.71 -2.74
CA THR A 491 23.08 4.87 -3.26
C THR A 491 22.93 4.73 -4.77
N GLN A 492 22.30 5.71 -5.41
CA GLN A 492 21.99 5.69 -6.84
C GLN A 492 23.23 5.58 -7.75
N ALA A 493 24.42 6.00 -7.29
CA ALA A 493 25.68 5.77 -7.99
C ALA A 493 26.86 5.70 -6.99
N THR A 494 27.83 4.84 -7.25
CA THR A 494 29.10 4.81 -6.50
C THR A 494 30.05 5.93 -6.98
N ASN A 495 31.28 5.95 -6.45
CA ASN A 495 32.31 6.93 -6.83
C ASN A 495 32.59 6.91 -8.34
N THR A 496 32.84 8.06 -8.95
CA THR A 496 33.21 8.20 -10.38
C THR A 496 34.35 7.25 -10.75
N PHE A 497 34.20 6.50 -11.83
CA PHE A 497 35.10 5.42 -12.28
C PHE A 497 35.31 4.26 -11.30
N GLY A 498 34.64 4.25 -10.15
CA GLY A 498 34.71 3.18 -9.16
C GLY A 498 33.89 1.95 -9.55
N VAL A 499 34.11 0.84 -8.86
CA VAL A 499 33.33 -0.39 -9.01
C VAL A 499 33.04 -0.94 -7.63
N ILE A 500 31.81 -1.39 -7.40
CA ILE A 500 31.35 -1.86 -6.10
C ILE A 500 30.40 -3.06 -6.23
N SER A 501 30.48 -3.99 -5.28
CA SER A 501 29.60 -5.15 -5.25
C SER A 501 28.16 -4.74 -5.00
N THR A 502 27.22 -5.34 -5.74
CA THR A 502 25.78 -5.24 -5.50
C THR A 502 25.31 -6.25 -4.44
N ILE A 503 26.11 -7.27 -4.13
CA ILE A 503 25.75 -8.31 -3.15
C ILE A 503 25.58 -7.72 -1.77
N VAL A 504 24.49 -8.11 -1.11
CA VAL A 504 24.22 -7.85 0.30
C VAL A 504 24.72 -9.05 1.11
N ASP A 505 25.74 -8.81 1.91
CA ASP A 505 26.34 -9.75 2.85
C ASP A 505 26.07 -9.32 4.30
N ALA A 506 24.84 -8.85 4.55
CA ALA A 506 24.39 -8.41 5.87
C ALA A 506 24.53 -9.52 6.91
N LYS A 507 25.27 -9.24 7.99
CA LYS A 507 25.46 -10.15 9.14
C LYS A 507 24.13 -10.59 9.73
N ASP A 508 23.17 -9.65 9.81
CA ASP A 508 21.87 -9.85 10.44
C ASP A 508 20.74 -10.15 9.42
N GLY A 509 21.08 -10.27 8.13
CA GLY A 509 20.12 -10.63 7.07
C GLY A 509 19.17 -9.52 6.64
N TYR A 510 19.45 -8.26 6.94
CA TYR A 510 18.60 -7.13 6.55
C TYR A 510 19.40 -5.89 6.15
N ILE A 511 18.72 -4.98 5.46
CA ILE A 511 19.16 -3.61 5.18
C ILE A 511 18.29 -2.60 5.94
N LEU A 512 18.82 -1.39 6.12
CA LEU A 512 18.16 -0.27 6.78
C LEU A 512 18.11 0.95 5.87
N THR A 513 17.00 1.68 5.87
CA THR A 513 16.88 3.01 5.24
C THR A 513 17.03 4.14 6.27
N GLN A 514 17.22 5.36 5.79
CA GLN A 514 17.18 6.59 6.60
C GLN A 514 15.98 7.46 6.23
N SER A 515 16.03 8.77 6.51
CA SER A 515 14.93 9.74 6.36
C SER A 515 14.23 9.76 5.01
N GLU A 516 14.94 9.39 3.96
CA GLU A 516 14.48 9.46 2.57
C GLU A 516 13.85 8.16 2.06
N GLY A 517 13.97 7.05 2.80
CA GLY A 517 13.64 5.70 2.29
C GLY A 517 14.50 5.27 1.09
N ALA A 518 14.04 4.28 0.33
CA ALA A 518 14.70 3.84 -0.90
C ALA A 518 13.72 3.25 -1.93
N VAL A 519 14.04 3.41 -3.21
CA VAL A 519 13.54 2.52 -4.28
C VAL A 519 14.75 1.78 -4.83
N LEU A 520 14.64 0.46 -4.97
CA LEU A 520 15.74 -0.39 -5.42
C LEU A 520 15.28 -1.51 -6.35
N LEU A 521 16.21 -1.97 -7.18
CA LEU A 521 16.13 -3.25 -7.86
C LEU A 521 16.77 -4.31 -6.97
N LEU A 522 16.01 -5.31 -6.57
CA LEU A 522 16.47 -6.50 -5.85
C LEU A 522 16.71 -7.64 -6.84
N MET A 523 17.85 -8.32 -6.70
CA MET A 523 18.30 -9.41 -7.56
C MET A 523 18.47 -10.68 -6.74
N THR A 524 17.39 -11.44 -6.55
CA THR A 524 17.41 -12.69 -5.78
C THR A 524 17.88 -13.85 -6.66
N LYS A 525 18.47 -14.90 -6.08
CA LYS A 525 18.92 -16.07 -6.83
C LYS A 525 17.73 -16.78 -7.47
N SER A 526 17.92 -17.27 -8.69
CA SER A 526 16.95 -18.07 -9.44
C SER A 526 17.59 -19.37 -9.91
N GLU A 527 16.82 -20.43 -9.84
CA GLU A 527 17.17 -21.74 -10.41
C GLU A 527 16.43 -22.00 -11.73
N THR A 528 15.54 -21.08 -12.14
CA THR A 528 14.62 -21.26 -13.28
C THR A 528 15.02 -20.50 -14.54
N SER A 529 16.08 -19.67 -14.50
CA SER A 529 16.58 -18.87 -15.63
C SER A 529 18.04 -19.17 -15.99
N GLY A 530 18.38 -20.46 -16.02
CA GLY A 530 19.71 -20.95 -16.39
C GLY A 530 20.77 -20.74 -15.31
N ARG A 531 22.02 -21.15 -15.60
CA ARG A 531 23.17 -21.01 -14.69
C ARG A 531 24.43 -20.63 -15.47
N PRO A 532 25.21 -19.63 -15.03
CA PRO A 532 26.44 -19.26 -15.71
C PRO A 532 27.54 -20.34 -15.58
N PRO A 533 28.52 -20.37 -16.51
CA PRO A 533 28.67 -19.50 -17.67
C PRO A 533 27.66 -19.82 -18.79
N TYR A 534 27.22 -18.79 -19.51
CA TYR A 534 26.26 -18.92 -20.61
C TYR A 534 27.01 -19.00 -21.94
N SER A 535 27.03 -20.17 -22.57
CA SER A 535 27.65 -20.38 -23.88
C SER A 535 26.71 -20.16 -25.06
N ASP A 536 25.40 -20.04 -24.81
CA ASP A 536 24.37 -19.90 -25.83
C ASP A 536 23.20 -19.03 -25.31
N MET A 537 22.61 -18.19 -26.17
CA MET A 537 21.50 -17.30 -25.78
C MET A 537 20.23 -18.04 -25.35
N ASN A 538 20.04 -19.31 -25.75
CA ASN A 538 18.93 -20.14 -25.27
C ASN A 538 19.03 -20.44 -23.77
N GLN A 539 20.23 -20.35 -23.17
CA GLN A 539 20.42 -20.49 -21.73
C GLN A 539 20.05 -19.22 -20.95
N LEU A 540 19.78 -18.12 -21.65
CA LEU A 540 19.47 -16.80 -21.11
C LEU A 540 18.00 -16.41 -21.30
N GLU A 541 17.13 -17.35 -21.69
CA GLU A 541 15.70 -17.09 -21.82
C GLU A 541 15.14 -16.38 -20.58
N ALA A 542 14.54 -15.22 -20.79
CA ALA A 542 13.96 -14.40 -19.74
C ALA A 542 12.47 -14.71 -19.59
N ARG A 543 11.99 -14.84 -18.35
CA ARG A 543 10.59 -15.17 -18.06
C ARG A 543 9.91 -14.02 -17.35
N ASN A 544 8.70 -13.72 -17.78
CA ASN A 544 7.83 -12.78 -17.09
C ASN A 544 7.34 -13.42 -15.78
N ILE A 545 7.59 -12.73 -14.67
CA ILE A 545 7.15 -13.15 -13.33
C ILE A 545 6.31 -12.07 -12.64
N ILE A 546 5.71 -11.16 -13.42
CA ILE A 546 4.79 -10.13 -12.90
C ILE A 546 3.63 -10.82 -12.16
N PRO A 547 3.36 -10.44 -10.89
CA PRO A 547 2.38 -11.11 -10.05
C PRO A 547 0.98 -11.20 -10.63
N ALA A 548 0.27 -12.23 -10.17
CA ALA A 548 -1.10 -12.53 -10.55
C ALA A 548 -2.06 -11.34 -10.34
N HIS A 549 -1.83 -10.44 -9.37
CA HIS A 549 -2.72 -9.30 -9.16
C HIS A 549 -2.68 -8.23 -10.25
N PHE A 550 -1.67 -8.20 -11.14
CA PHE A 550 -1.65 -7.26 -12.27
C PHE A 550 -2.57 -7.69 -13.43
N SER A 551 -2.75 -6.82 -14.42
CA SER A 551 -3.58 -7.12 -15.61
C SER A 551 -3.07 -8.34 -16.38
N SER A 552 -3.99 -9.10 -16.99
CA SER A 552 -3.61 -10.23 -17.85
C SER A 552 -2.74 -9.79 -19.02
N THR A 553 -2.96 -8.59 -19.56
CA THR A 553 -2.13 -8.01 -20.62
C THR A 553 -0.65 -7.91 -20.24
N LEU A 554 -0.35 -7.58 -18.97
CA LEU A 554 1.04 -7.55 -18.47
C LEU A 554 1.61 -8.94 -18.28
N GLN A 555 0.83 -9.89 -17.78
CA GLN A 555 1.29 -11.26 -17.50
C GLN A 555 1.63 -12.06 -18.75
N HIS A 556 0.97 -11.76 -19.87
CA HIS A 556 1.24 -12.40 -21.16
C HIS A 556 2.29 -11.64 -22.00
N MET A 557 2.96 -10.64 -21.44
CA MET A 557 4.11 -10.02 -22.12
C MET A 557 5.30 -10.97 -22.12
N GLU A 558 6.00 -11.00 -23.24
CA GLU A 558 7.28 -11.70 -23.40
C GLU A 558 8.41 -10.67 -23.52
N PHE A 559 9.59 -11.04 -23.01
CA PHE A 559 10.78 -10.19 -23.02
C PHE A 559 11.93 -10.89 -23.75
N PRO A 560 11.87 -11.01 -25.09
CA PRO A 560 12.88 -11.75 -25.84
C PRO A 560 14.21 -10.99 -25.94
N TRP A 561 15.30 -11.75 -25.97
CA TRP A 561 16.59 -11.24 -26.40
C TRP A 561 16.58 -11.04 -27.92
N VAL A 562 16.80 -9.81 -28.36
CA VAL A 562 16.87 -9.46 -29.78
C VAL A 562 18.30 -9.09 -30.10
N LYS A 563 18.88 -9.73 -31.11
CA LYS A 563 20.21 -9.39 -31.60
C LYS A 563 20.21 -7.94 -32.07
N VAL A 564 21.21 -7.17 -31.66
CA VAL A 564 21.22 -5.70 -31.81
C VAL A 564 21.14 -5.27 -33.27
N GLU A 565 21.73 -6.02 -34.20
CA GLU A 565 21.61 -5.74 -35.65
C GLU A 565 20.17 -5.75 -36.18
N HIS A 566 19.24 -6.38 -35.46
CA HIS A 566 17.81 -6.45 -35.79
C HIS A 566 16.96 -5.39 -35.07
N ARG A 567 17.56 -4.58 -34.19
CA ARG A 567 16.85 -3.49 -33.53
C ARG A 567 16.60 -2.33 -34.53
N PRO A 568 15.44 -1.63 -34.46
CA PRO A 568 15.14 -0.53 -35.37
C PRO A 568 16.20 0.59 -35.35
N TRP A 569 16.82 0.84 -34.20
CA TRP A 569 17.84 1.86 -34.00
C TRP A 569 19.26 1.43 -34.42
N ALA A 570 19.45 0.18 -34.85
CA ALA A 570 20.75 -0.31 -35.30
C ALA A 570 21.23 0.42 -36.55
N ASN A 571 20.31 0.75 -37.47
CA ASN A 571 20.59 1.46 -38.72
C ASN A 571 21.76 0.84 -39.52
N GLY A 572 21.80 -0.49 -39.59
CA GLY A 572 22.82 -1.27 -40.31
C GLY A 572 24.14 -1.50 -39.55
N ARG A 573 24.26 -1.04 -38.30
CA ARG A 573 25.41 -1.29 -37.41
C ARG A 573 25.33 -2.68 -36.75
N PHE A 574 26.44 -3.09 -36.12
CA PHE A 574 26.56 -4.29 -35.26
C PHE A 574 26.32 -5.64 -35.96
N LYS A 575 26.54 -5.70 -37.28
CA LYS A 575 26.35 -6.93 -38.06
C LYS A 575 27.24 -8.05 -37.58
N ASP A 576 26.68 -9.25 -37.53
CA ASP A 576 27.40 -10.49 -37.19
C ASP A 576 28.06 -10.48 -35.80
N LEU A 577 27.61 -9.60 -34.89
CA LEU A 577 28.08 -9.57 -33.50
C LEU A 577 27.13 -10.34 -32.59
N GLU A 578 27.70 -11.14 -31.69
CA GLU A 578 26.97 -11.75 -30.57
C GLU A 578 26.64 -10.70 -29.50
N PHE A 579 25.85 -9.70 -29.89
CA PHE A 579 25.43 -8.57 -29.08
C PHE A 579 23.90 -8.49 -29.09
N TYR A 580 23.27 -8.65 -27.93
CA TYR A 580 21.81 -8.74 -27.81
C TYR A 580 21.28 -7.71 -26.80
N ASN A 581 20.03 -7.36 -26.97
CA ASN A 581 19.30 -6.41 -26.12
C ASN A 581 17.92 -6.96 -25.79
N LEU A 582 17.50 -6.80 -24.54
CA LEU A 582 16.15 -7.07 -24.05
C LEU A 582 15.51 -5.72 -23.67
N THR A 583 14.28 -5.47 -24.15
CA THR A 583 13.58 -4.19 -23.99
C THR A 583 13.25 -3.89 -22.54
N GLY A 584 13.06 -2.60 -22.27
CA GLY A 584 13.19 -2.09 -20.92
C GLY A 584 11.93 -1.96 -20.08
N PHE A 585 12.16 -1.33 -18.94
CA PHE A 585 11.22 -1.06 -17.88
C PHE A 585 11.40 0.40 -17.47
N HIS A 586 10.36 1.21 -17.62
CA HIS A 586 10.35 2.55 -17.07
C HIS A 586 9.93 2.49 -15.60
N VAL A 587 10.64 3.21 -14.73
CA VAL A 587 10.24 3.48 -13.36
C VAL A 587 9.97 4.98 -13.23
N ARG A 588 8.76 5.35 -12.83
CA ARG A 588 8.31 6.73 -12.68
C ARG A 588 7.71 6.95 -11.30
N TYR A 589 7.67 8.20 -10.83
CA TYR A 589 6.90 8.50 -9.62
C TYR A 589 5.40 8.45 -9.92
N ALA A 590 4.61 7.96 -8.97
CA ALA A 590 3.16 7.83 -9.07
C ALA A 590 2.39 9.11 -8.69
N ASP A 591 3.10 10.17 -8.25
CA ASP A 591 2.50 11.48 -7.98
C ASP A 591 2.20 12.24 -9.29
N ASP A 592 1.55 13.40 -9.18
CA ASP A 592 1.15 14.23 -10.33
C ASP A 592 2.31 14.71 -11.21
N SER A 593 3.57 14.57 -10.76
CA SER A 593 4.72 14.89 -11.60
C SER A 593 4.92 13.87 -12.72
N ASP A 594 4.48 12.61 -12.50
CA ASP A 594 4.78 11.43 -13.32
C ASP A 594 6.26 11.43 -13.79
N SER A 595 7.17 11.90 -12.93
CA SER A 595 8.56 12.13 -13.32
C SER A 595 9.31 10.81 -13.48
N LEU A 596 10.14 10.70 -14.53
CA LEU A 596 11.00 9.53 -14.75
C LEU A 596 11.99 9.42 -13.59
N LEU A 597 12.04 8.25 -12.96
CA LEU A 597 13.06 7.91 -11.99
C LEU A 597 14.25 7.26 -12.69
N CYS A 598 13.98 6.24 -13.50
CA CYS A 598 14.97 5.45 -14.21
C CYS A 598 14.32 4.71 -15.37
N HIS A 599 15.01 4.56 -16.50
CA HIS A 599 14.71 3.54 -17.49
C HIS A 599 15.74 2.41 -17.38
N MET A 600 15.28 1.16 -17.36
CA MET A 600 16.14 -0.01 -17.19
C MET A 600 16.02 -0.93 -18.39
N GLN A 601 17.13 -1.39 -18.96
CA GLN A 601 17.14 -2.40 -20.03
C GLN A 601 18.34 -3.32 -19.90
N LEU A 602 18.31 -4.49 -20.55
CA LEU A 602 19.34 -5.50 -20.40
C LEU A 602 20.08 -5.78 -21.71
N TRP A 603 21.32 -6.20 -21.57
CA TRP A 603 22.25 -6.40 -22.68
C TRP A 603 23.10 -7.64 -22.47
N THR A 604 23.53 -8.26 -23.57
CA THR A 604 24.55 -9.32 -23.53
C THR A 604 25.61 -9.11 -24.60
N ALA A 605 26.85 -9.50 -24.30
CA ALA A 605 27.95 -9.49 -25.25
C ALA A 605 28.73 -10.80 -25.16
N GLY A 606 28.90 -11.48 -26.29
CA GLY A 606 29.74 -12.65 -26.40
C GLY A 606 31.23 -12.31 -26.30
N VAL A 607 32.06 -13.33 -26.18
CA VAL A 607 33.52 -13.19 -26.04
C VAL A 607 34.13 -12.29 -27.12
N GLY A 608 34.91 -11.30 -26.70
CA GLY A 608 35.62 -10.36 -27.58
C GLY A 608 34.71 -9.36 -28.33
N VAL A 609 33.41 -9.34 -28.05
CA VAL A 609 32.46 -8.40 -28.65
C VAL A 609 32.56 -7.04 -27.96
N SER A 610 32.53 -5.97 -28.76
CA SER A 610 32.35 -4.60 -28.27
C SER A 610 30.92 -4.14 -28.56
N ALA A 611 30.29 -3.52 -27.57
CA ALA A 611 29.00 -2.84 -27.73
C ALA A 611 29.09 -1.53 -28.56
N GLY A 612 30.31 -1.15 -28.98
CA GLY A 612 30.59 0.02 -29.82
C GLY A 612 30.71 1.31 -29.01
N PHE A 613 31.79 2.07 -29.27
CA PHE A 613 32.01 3.36 -28.63
C PHE A 613 30.93 4.38 -29.02
N HIS A 614 30.28 4.97 -28.03
CA HIS A 614 29.26 6.01 -28.16
C HIS A 614 29.41 7.05 -27.03
N ASN A 615 28.62 8.13 -27.08
CA ASN A 615 28.76 9.27 -26.15
C ASN A 615 27.44 10.00 -25.80
N HIS A 616 26.29 9.36 -26.05
CA HIS A 616 24.95 9.85 -25.63
C HIS A 616 24.61 11.28 -26.07
N THR A 617 25.00 11.66 -27.29
CA THR A 617 24.70 13.00 -27.84
C THR A 617 23.24 13.19 -28.28
N GLY A 618 22.46 12.10 -28.39
CA GLY A 618 21.07 12.12 -28.85
C GLY A 618 20.03 12.21 -27.75
N GLU A 619 20.36 11.85 -26.50
CA GLU A 619 19.41 11.73 -25.39
C GLU A 619 20.02 12.20 -24.06
N VAL A 620 19.18 12.63 -23.13
CA VAL A 620 19.62 13.25 -21.85
C VAL A 620 19.42 12.28 -20.70
N PHE A 621 20.47 11.57 -20.31
CA PHE A 621 20.47 10.72 -19.11
C PHE A 621 21.87 10.54 -18.51
N CYS A 622 21.91 10.06 -17.28
CA CYS A 622 23.08 9.55 -16.60
C CYS A 622 22.93 8.03 -16.45
N GLU A 623 23.73 7.26 -17.17
CA GLU A 623 23.72 5.79 -17.09
C GLU A 623 24.69 5.21 -16.07
N ILE A 624 24.26 4.13 -15.42
CA ILE A 624 25.07 3.23 -14.61
C ILE A 624 24.78 1.80 -15.07
N HIS A 625 25.79 0.93 -15.16
CA HIS A 625 25.59 -0.48 -15.45
C HIS A 625 25.87 -1.36 -14.23
N ALA A 626 25.01 -2.37 -14.04
CA ALA A 626 25.24 -3.47 -13.10
C ALA A 626 25.40 -4.78 -13.88
N CYS A 627 26.57 -5.40 -13.73
CA CYS A 627 26.87 -6.71 -14.30
C CYS A 627 26.19 -7.80 -13.46
N ILE A 628 25.35 -8.63 -14.08
CA ILE A 628 24.79 -9.82 -13.43
C ILE A 628 25.81 -10.96 -13.53
N VAL A 629 26.36 -11.16 -14.74
CA VAL A 629 27.36 -12.19 -15.05
C VAL A 629 28.41 -11.61 -16.01
N ASN A 630 29.68 -11.83 -15.71
CA ASN A 630 30.82 -11.51 -16.54
C ASN A 630 31.38 -12.82 -17.13
N GLY A 631 31.09 -13.09 -18.39
CA GLY A 631 31.33 -14.38 -19.04
C GLY A 631 32.78 -14.84 -18.97
N THR A 632 33.73 -13.90 -19.01
CA THR A 632 35.17 -14.22 -18.93
C THR A 632 35.85 -13.71 -17.66
N GLY A 633 35.10 -13.06 -16.75
CA GLY A 633 35.65 -12.32 -15.61
C GLY A 633 36.53 -11.13 -15.99
N GLN A 634 36.49 -10.66 -17.25
CA GLN A 634 37.32 -9.57 -17.78
C GLN A 634 36.52 -8.55 -18.60
N GLY A 635 35.21 -8.75 -18.78
CA GLY A 635 34.33 -7.78 -19.42
C GLY A 635 34.16 -6.52 -18.57
N GLY A 636 33.84 -5.39 -19.20
CA GLY A 636 33.56 -4.15 -18.48
C GLY A 636 33.55 -2.92 -19.36
N MET A 637 33.63 -1.76 -18.70
CA MET A 637 33.49 -0.46 -19.35
C MET A 637 34.84 0.11 -19.77
N HIS A 638 34.92 0.56 -21.01
CA HIS A 638 36.05 1.30 -21.57
C HIS A 638 35.64 2.74 -21.86
N TRP A 639 36.53 3.71 -21.63
CA TRP A 639 36.30 5.11 -21.98
C TRP A 639 37.54 5.77 -22.55
N ALA A 640 37.35 6.71 -23.47
CA ALA A 640 38.43 7.50 -24.05
C ALA A 640 39.06 8.44 -23.02
N THR A 641 40.39 8.49 -22.99
CA THR A 641 41.19 9.38 -22.13
C THR A 641 41.76 10.58 -22.89
N VAL A 642 41.46 10.67 -24.19
CA VAL A 642 41.83 11.78 -25.08
C VAL A 642 40.59 12.62 -25.40
N PRO A 643 40.75 13.87 -25.89
CA PRO A 643 39.64 14.69 -26.36
C PRO A 643 38.80 13.99 -27.43
N ASP A 644 37.50 14.31 -27.50
CA ASP A 644 36.55 13.60 -28.39
C ASP A 644 36.93 13.68 -29.87
N GLY A 645 37.57 14.78 -30.29
CA GLY A 645 38.05 14.96 -31.67
C GLY A 645 39.27 14.10 -32.04
N ASP A 646 40.00 13.61 -31.04
CA ASP A 646 41.20 12.78 -31.22
C ASP A 646 40.90 11.28 -31.10
N PHE A 647 39.65 10.91 -30.79
CA PHE A 647 39.21 9.52 -30.67
C PHE A 647 38.38 9.08 -31.87
N ASN A 648 38.77 7.98 -32.53
CA ASN A 648 37.96 7.39 -33.59
C ASN A 648 37.15 6.20 -33.05
N PRO A 649 35.83 6.35 -32.82
CA PRO A 649 35.01 5.28 -32.24
C PRO A 649 34.84 4.05 -33.13
N SER A 650 35.07 4.19 -34.45
CA SER A 650 35.02 3.07 -35.39
C SER A 650 36.32 2.25 -35.45
N LYS A 651 37.43 2.84 -35.00
CA LYS A 651 38.77 2.26 -35.00
C LYS A 651 39.56 2.75 -33.78
N PRO A 652 39.16 2.35 -32.56
CA PRO A 652 39.81 2.79 -31.34
C PRO A 652 41.28 2.36 -31.33
N GLN A 653 42.18 3.30 -30.99
CA GLN A 653 43.63 3.08 -30.99
C GLN A 653 44.12 2.66 -29.60
N ASN A 654 45.13 1.77 -29.56
CA ASN A 654 45.76 1.38 -28.30
C ASN A 654 46.30 2.60 -27.55
N GLY A 655 46.05 2.66 -26.23
CA GLY A 655 46.51 3.75 -25.35
C GLY A 655 45.64 5.00 -25.33
N THR A 656 44.57 5.06 -26.14
CA THR A 656 43.63 6.21 -26.17
C THR A 656 42.41 6.03 -25.26
N SER A 657 42.31 4.88 -24.59
CA SER A 657 41.23 4.52 -23.67
C SER A 657 41.75 3.91 -22.39
N SER A 658 41.03 4.13 -21.30
CA SER A 658 41.15 3.36 -20.06
C SER A 658 39.96 2.42 -19.91
N SER A 659 40.00 1.55 -18.91
CA SER A 659 38.99 0.52 -18.70
C SER A 659 38.82 0.18 -17.23
N VAL A 660 37.64 -0.32 -16.90
CA VAL A 660 37.34 -0.90 -15.61
C VAL A 660 36.57 -2.20 -15.82
N VAL A 661 37.08 -3.28 -15.24
CA VAL A 661 36.38 -4.57 -15.22
C VAL A 661 35.19 -4.44 -14.28
N VAL A 662 34.04 -4.96 -14.68
CA VAL A 662 32.82 -4.99 -13.84
C VAL A 662 32.48 -6.46 -13.56
N PRO A 663 32.93 -7.03 -12.43
CA PRO A 663 32.74 -8.45 -12.13
C PRO A 663 31.27 -8.85 -11.93
N ASP A 664 31.02 -10.16 -11.82
CA ASP A 664 29.70 -10.72 -11.48
C ASP A 664 29.08 -10.02 -10.27
N MET A 665 27.87 -9.50 -10.43
CA MET A 665 27.12 -8.81 -9.38
C MET A 665 27.84 -7.54 -8.86
N TYR A 666 28.51 -6.80 -9.74
CA TYR A 666 29.05 -5.47 -9.44
C TYR A 666 28.40 -4.39 -10.31
N GLU A 667 28.39 -3.17 -9.80
CA GLU A 667 28.07 -1.96 -10.58
C GLU A 667 29.29 -1.05 -10.69
N HIS A 668 29.36 -0.26 -11.75
CA HIS A 668 30.36 0.80 -11.89
C HIS A 668 29.79 2.17 -11.52
N GLY A 669 30.66 3.14 -11.23
CA GLY A 669 30.29 4.52 -10.97
C GLY A 669 30.22 5.38 -12.24
N PRO A 670 29.90 6.68 -12.09
CA PRO A 670 29.76 7.60 -13.21
C PRO A 670 30.97 7.60 -14.16
N LEU A 671 30.69 7.60 -15.47
CA LEU A 671 31.70 7.76 -16.54
C LEU A 671 31.56 9.09 -17.30
N TRP A 672 30.44 9.81 -17.11
CA TRP A 672 30.25 11.13 -17.68
C TRP A 672 31.19 12.17 -17.05
N ARG A 673 31.44 13.25 -17.77
CA ARG A 673 32.24 14.38 -17.29
C ARG A 673 31.44 15.15 -16.25
N THR A 674 32.06 15.41 -15.11
CA THR A 674 31.45 16.17 -14.01
C THR A 674 32.23 17.44 -13.72
N ARG A 675 31.51 18.45 -13.22
CA ARG A 675 32.10 19.63 -12.61
C ARG A 675 32.72 19.24 -11.27
N LYS A 676 33.55 20.13 -10.71
CA LYS A 676 34.27 19.88 -9.45
C LYS A 676 33.35 19.57 -8.28
N ASP A 677 32.14 20.11 -8.26
CA ASP A 677 31.09 19.91 -7.26
C ASP A 677 30.25 18.65 -7.49
N GLY A 678 30.50 17.89 -8.57
CA GLY A 678 29.76 16.67 -8.91
C GLY A 678 28.55 16.88 -9.82
N LEU A 679 28.25 18.12 -10.22
CA LEU A 679 27.23 18.37 -11.25
C LEU A 679 27.65 17.75 -12.59
N PRO A 680 26.74 17.14 -13.36
CA PRO A 680 27.04 16.67 -14.70
C PRO A 680 27.40 17.86 -15.60
N SER A 681 28.43 17.71 -16.41
CA SER A 681 28.71 18.67 -17.49
C SER A 681 27.64 18.47 -18.56
N LEU A 682 27.13 19.57 -19.10
CA LEU A 682 26.13 19.56 -20.15
C LEU A 682 26.74 20.11 -21.44
N ARG A 683 26.35 19.52 -22.57
CA ARG A 683 26.65 20.05 -23.90
C ARG A 683 25.68 21.18 -24.25
N ASP A 684 25.98 21.91 -25.32
CA ASP A 684 25.14 23.01 -25.83
C ASP A 684 23.72 22.54 -26.21
N ASN A 685 23.55 21.26 -26.57
CA ASN A 685 22.25 20.67 -26.87
C ASN A 685 21.50 20.14 -25.62
N GLY A 686 22.03 20.38 -24.41
CA GLY A 686 21.43 19.96 -23.14
C GLY A 686 21.72 18.51 -22.71
N THR A 687 22.41 17.71 -23.52
CA THR A 687 22.78 16.34 -23.15
C THR A 687 23.90 16.30 -22.13
N VAL A 688 23.91 15.25 -21.30
CA VAL A 688 25.01 14.98 -20.37
C VAL A 688 26.27 14.67 -21.19
N ASP A 689 27.38 15.32 -20.85
CA ASP A 689 28.63 15.19 -21.58
C ASP A 689 29.40 13.93 -21.16
N TYR A 690 29.45 12.94 -22.05
CA TYR A 690 30.24 11.72 -21.92
C TYR A 690 31.48 11.77 -22.80
N PRO A 691 32.63 11.22 -22.35
CA PRO A 691 33.65 10.77 -23.28
C PRO A 691 33.10 9.62 -24.14
N TRP A 692 33.75 9.31 -25.26
CA TRP A 692 33.47 8.05 -25.96
C TRP A 692 33.67 6.85 -25.02
N HIS A 693 32.69 5.98 -24.88
CA HIS A 693 32.76 4.80 -24.02
C HIS A 693 31.97 3.61 -24.59
N ALA A 694 32.27 2.40 -24.13
CA ALA A 694 31.61 1.16 -24.52
C ALA A 694 31.77 0.06 -23.46
N TRP A 695 30.83 -0.88 -23.42
CA TRP A 695 31.08 -2.20 -22.85
C TRP A 695 31.92 -3.03 -23.84
N ILE A 696 32.96 -3.71 -23.35
CA ILE A 696 33.76 -4.65 -24.13
C ILE A 696 33.88 -5.96 -23.35
N ALA A 697 33.44 -7.05 -23.97
CA ALA A 697 33.59 -8.39 -23.40
C ALA A 697 35.04 -8.85 -23.46
N GLY A 698 35.47 -9.57 -22.44
CA GLY A 698 36.82 -10.10 -22.37
C GLY A 698 37.07 -11.29 -23.30
N GLY A 699 38.32 -11.74 -23.33
CA GLY A 699 38.75 -12.91 -24.10
C GLY A 699 39.08 -12.63 -25.56
N LYS A 700 39.54 -13.68 -26.25
CA LYS A 700 39.82 -13.68 -27.69
C LYS A 700 38.74 -14.47 -28.40
N SER A 701 38.50 -14.21 -29.68
CA SER A 701 37.52 -14.95 -30.51
C SER A 701 37.74 -16.47 -30.55
N SER A 702 38.93 -16.97 -30.17
CA SER A 702 39.24 -18.39 -30.04
C SER A 702 38.79 -19.04 -28.72
N SER A 703 38.36 -18.26 -27.72
CA SER A 703 37.90 -18.80 -26.44
C SER A 703 36.49 -19.40 -26.58
N PRO A 704 36.12 -20.39 -25.75
CA PRO A 704 34.73 -20.86 -25.69
C PRO A 704 33.77 -19.70 -25.39
N GLN A 705 32.60 -19.71 -26.02
CA GLN A 705 31.60 -18.67 -25.81
C GLN A 705 31.18 -18.60 -24.34
N ALA A 706 31.11 -17.37 -23.83
CA ALA A 706 30.65 -17.04 -22.50
C ALA A 706 30.13 -15.60 -22.53
N PHE A 707 28.81 -15.43 -22.40
CA PHE A 707 28.17 -14.12 -22.48
C PHE A 707 28.36 -13.32 -21.19
N ASP A 708 28.75 -12.06 -21.35
CA ASP A 708 28.47 -11.02 -20.36
C ASP A 708 26.96 -10.72 -20.37
N VAL A 709 26.39 -10.43 -19.21
CA VAL A 709 25.00 -10.02 -19.02
C VAL A 709 24.96 -8.87 -18.04
N TRP A 710 24.43 -7.72 -18.46
CA TRP A 710 24.33 -6.54 -17.60
C TRP A 710 23.00 -5.80 -17.79
N VAL A 711 22.65 -5.02 -16.77
CA VAL A 711 21.51 -4.10 -16.76
C VAL A 711 22.05 -2.67 -16.89
N ALA A 712 21.47 -1.88 -17.79
CA ALA A 712 21.67 -0.45 -17.87
C ALA A 712 20.58 0.28 -17.07
N PHE A 713 20.97 1.28 -16.29
CA PHE A 713 20.09 2.15 -15.52
C PHE A 713 20.26 3.58 -16.00
N GLU A 714 19.30 4.07 -16.77
CA GLU A 714 19.29 5.40 -17.37
C GLU A 714 18.49 6.35 -16.49
N PHE A 715 19.19 7.11 -15.67
CA PHE A 715 18.60 8.09 -14.78
C PHE A 715 18.47 9.44 -15.50
N PRO A 716 17.51 10.30 -15.13
CA PRO A 716 17.66 11.74 -15.37
C PRO A 716 19.00 12.26 -14.81
N PRO A 717 19.48 13.44 -15.23
CA PRO A 717 20.72 14.01 -14.72
C PRO A 717 20.82 13.92 -13.19
N LEU A 718 21.94 13.39 -12.69
CA LEU A 718 22.16 13.15 -11.26
C LEU A 718 23.49 13.76 -10.80
N LEU A 719 23.55 14.11 -9.51
CA LEU A 719 24.76 14.60 -8.86
C LEU A 719 25.69 13.43 -8.54
N SER A 720 26.94 13.49 -9.00
CA SER A 720 27.97 12.55 -8.57
C SER A 720 28.63 13.03 -7.29
N ARG A 721 29.40 12.16 -6.64
CA ARG A 721 30.36 12.58 -5.61
C ARG A 721 31.36 13.58 -6.21
N SER A 722 31.62 14.68 -5.49
CA SER A 722 32.62 15.68 -5.87
C SER A 722 34.05 15.13 -5.78
N PHE A 723 34.94 15.66 -6.61
CA PHE A 723 36.38 15.41 -6.56
C PHE A 723 37.14 16.33 -5.58
N GLN A 724 36.49 17.35 -5.00
CA GLN A 724 37.14 18.20 -3.99
C GLN A 724 37.26 17.45 -2.67
N GLY A 725 38.42 17.63 -2.02
CA GLY A 725 38.85 16.89 -0.83
C GLY A 725 37.82 16.85 0.29
N GLU A 726 37.98 15.89 1.21
CA GLU A 726 37.06 15.65 2.31
C GLU A 726 36.88 16.92 3.17
N GLY A 727 35.84 17.68 2.86
CA GLY A 727 35.28 18.67 3.77
C GLY A 727 34.85 17.98 5.07
N VAL A 728 34.53 18.78 6.09
CA VAL A 728 33.98 18.23 7.32
C VAL A 728 32.64 17.60 7.00
N ARG A 729 32.44 16.36 7.47
CA ARG A 729 31.17 15.66 7.39
C ARG A 729 30.44 15.81 8.73
N PRO A 730 29.63 16.86 8.93
CA PRO A 730 28.70 16.83 10.05
C PRO A 730 27.82 15.60 9.93
N ARG A 731 27.39 15.06 11.07
CA ARG A 731 26.40 14.00 11.09
C ARG A 731 25.08 14.57 10.59
N ASP A 732 24.25 13.73 9.98
CA ASP A 732 22.88 14.11 9.69
C ASP A 732 22.19 14.43 11.03
N GLY A 733 21.50 15.57 11.11
CA GLY A 733 20.92 15.99 12.37
C GLY A 733 20.38 17.41 12.44
N VAL A 734 20.00 17.77 13.66
CA VAL A 734 19.39 19.05 14.00
C VAL A 734 20.45 19.97 14.61
N TYR A 735 20.62 21.14 14.00
CA TYR A 735 21.67 22.09 14.32
C TYR A 735 21.11 23.49 14.57
N ARG A 736 21.84 24.26 15.38
CA ARG A 736 21.73 25.72 15.43
C ARG A 736 22.93 26.29 14.67
N LEU A 737 22.68 27.09 13.64
CA LEU A 737 23.73 27.70 12.84
C LEU A 737 24.11 29.06 13.43
N VAL A 738 25.28 29.14 14.07
CA VAL A 738 25.75 30.31 14.81
C VAL A 738 27.00 30.90 14.16
N ASN A 739 27.03 32.21 14.00
CA ASN A 739 28.25 32.93 13.67
C ASN A 739 29.07 33.12 14.95
N THR A 740 30.18 32.39 15.07
CA THR A 740 31.04 32.37 16.27
C THR A 740 31.70 33.70 16.63
N SER A 741 31.77 34.65 15.69
CA SER A 741 32.36 35.98 15.96
C SER A 741 31.37 36.99 16.53
N THR A 742 30.06 36.74 16.37
CA THR A 742 29.00 37.70 16.72
C THR A 742 27.89 37.10 17.58
N ASP A 743 27.90 35.78 17.79
CA ASP A 743 26.82 34.97 18.39
C ASP A 743 25.45 35.13 17.69
N ILE A 744 25.44 35.68 16.48
CA ILE A 744 24.24 35.80 15.65
C ILE A 744 23.87 34.43 15.12
N VAL A 745 22.57 34.14 15.11
CA VAL A 745 22.04 32.84 14.70
C VAL A 745 21.23 32.97 13.43
N ALA A 746 21.44 32.06 12.48
CA ALA A 746 20.68 32.05 11.23
C ALA A 746 19.21 31.68 11.49
N THR A 747 18.30 32.46 10.92
CA THR A 747 16.84 32.23 10.97
C THR A 747 16.22 32.47 9.59
N VAL A 748 14.99 32.02 9.38
CA VAL A 748 14.19 32.39 8.21
C VAL A 748 13.35 33.62 8.57
N LYS A 749 13.59 34.73 7.87
CA LYS A 749 12.81 35.98 8.04
C LYS A 749 11.41 35.80 7.46
N ASP A 750 10.37 36.18 8.21
CA ASP A 750 8.97 36.19 7.78
C ASP A 750 8.44 34.84 7.26
N GLY A 751 9.01 33.72 7.72
CA GLY A 751 8.49 32.40 7.39
C GLY A 751 7.03 32.28 7.83
N ASP A 752 6.14 31.90 6.90
CA ASP A 752 4.70 31.67 7.13
C ASP A 752 4.41 30.56 8.17
N SER A 753 5.45 29.92 8.71
CA SER A 753 5.37 29.14 9.94
C SER A 753 5.64 30.06 11.12
N THR A 754 4.66 30.21 12.01
CA THR A 754 4.58 31.10 13.19
C THR A 754 5.81 31.23 14.11
N ASP A 755 6.90 30.49 13.92
CA ASP A 755 7.92 30.33 14.96
C ASP A 755 9.31 30.90 14.65
N GLY A 756 9.65 31.29 13.41
CA GLY A 756 10.97 31.88 13.11
C GLY A 756 12.17 31.09 13.66
N THR A 757 11.98 29.78 13.92
CA THR A 757 12.82 29.02 14.85
C THR A 757 14.22 28.84 14.25
N PRO A 758 15.31 29.14 15.00
CA PRO A 758 16.69 29.08 14.52
C PRO A 758 17.25 27.66 14.37
N ILE A 759 16.38 26.67 14.12
CA ILE A 759 16.72 25.25 14.11
C ILE A 759 16.71 24.73 12.68
N TRP A 760 17.80 24.09 12.30
CA TRP A 760 18.08 23.64 10.94
C TRP A 760 18.40 22.16 10.91
N GLN A 761 17.72 21.41 10.06
CA GLN A 761 18.10 20.07 9.67
C GLN A 761 19.22 20.15 8.64
N VAL A 762 20.35 19.53 8.93
CA VAL A 762 21.48 19.38 8.00
C VAL A 762 21.58 17.92 7.61
N ASN A 763 21.40 17.62 6.32
CA ASN A 763 21.40 16.26 5.80
C ASN A 763 22.35 16.13 4.61
N LEU A 764 23.18 15.09 4.62
CA LEU A 764 23.96 14.65 3.47
C LEU A 764 23.02 14.26 2.32
N VAL A 765 23.33 14.73 1.11
CA VAL A 765 22.63 14.28 -0.09
C VAL A 765 23.20 12.92 -0.51
N PRO A 766 22.37 11.87 -0.60
CA PRO A 766 22.82 10.52 -0.92
C PRO A 766 23.69 10.47 -2.18
N GLY A 767 24.79 9.71 -2.10
CA GLY A 767 25.73 9.53 -3.22
C GLY A 767 26.68 10.70 -3.44
N THR A 768 26.60 11.76 -2.63
CA THR A 768 27.44 12.95 -2.75
C THR A 768 28.21 13.24 -1.46
N ASN A 769 28.94 14.35 -1.45
CA ASN A 769 29.51 14.98 -0.26
C ASN A 769 28.90 16.39 -0.02
N LEU A 770 27.73 16.63 -0.59
CA LEU A 770 26.98 17.89 -0.48
C LEU A 770 25.88 17.75 0.57
N PHE A 771 25.50 18.87 1.17
CA PHE A 771 24.50 18.93 2.22
C PHE A 771 23.33 19.81 1.82
N THR A 772 22.14 19.42 2.25
CA THR A 772 20.98 20.31 2.33
C THR A 772 20.86 20.86 3.74
N ILE A 773 20.39 22.11 3.83
CA ILE A 773 20.17 22.79 5.10
C ILE A 773 18.72 23.28 5.08
N THR A 774 17.85 22.67 5.88
CA THR A 774 16.40 22.90 5.86
C THR A 774 15.92 23.40 7.21
N ASN A 775 15.21 24.51 7.24
CA ASN A 775 14.61 25.02 8.47
C ASN A 775 13.47 24.10 8.92
N LEU A 776 13.47 23.66 10.18
CA LEU A 776 12.46 22.68 10.65
C LEU A 776 11.04 23.24 10.72
N ALA A 777 10.89 24.51 11.13
CA ALA A 777 9.58 25.12 11.30
C ALA A 777 8.88 25.39 9.96
N SER A 778 9.64 25.92 8.99
CA SER A 778 9.10 26.33 7.70
C SER A 778 9.32 25.30 6.59
N SER A 779 10.08 24.24 6.80
CA SER A 779 10.56 23.31 5.76
C SER A 779 11.29 24.00 4.60
N SER A 780 11.75 25.24 4.77
CA SER A 780 12.44 26.01 3.73
C SER A 780 13.92 25.63 3.69
N LYS A 781 14.44 25.34 2.49
CA LYS A 781 15.87 25.12 2.25
C LYS A 781 16.61 26.46 2.23
N ALA A 782 17.76 26.53 2.90
CA ALA A 782 18.70 27.64 2.74
C ALA A 782 19.24 27.64 1.31
N SER A 783 18.89 28.69 0.56
CA SER A 783 19.10 28.77 -0.88
C SER A 783 19.65 30.14 -1.27
N VAL A 784 20.56 30.21 -2.24
CA VAL A 784 21.04 31.48 -2.81
C VAL A 784 20.03 31.98 -3.83
N ALA A 785 19.64 33.25 -3.75
CA ALA A 785 18.76 33.88 -4.73
C ALA A 785 19.39 33.86 -6.14
N TRP A 786 18.59 33.72 -7.18
CA TRP A 786 19.11 33.68 -8.54
C TRP A 786 19.47 35.08 -9.05
N PRO A 787 20.62 35.27 -9.76
CA PRO A 787 21.69 34.29 -10.01
C PRO A 787 22.68 34.17 -8.84
N PRO A 788 23.36 33.03 -8.66
CA PRO A 788 24.37 32.85 -7.61
C PRO A 788 25.66 33.62 -7.95
N VAL A 789 25.73 34.88 -7.50
CA VAL A 789 26.88 35.78 -7.69
C VAL A 789 27.37 36.33 -6.35
N ALA A 790 28.52 37.01 -6.34
CA ALA A 790 29.03 37.65 -5.12
C ALA A 790 28.01 38.65 -4.54
N ASN A 791 27.92 38.71 -3.21
CA ASN A 791 26.97 39.55 -2.45
C ASN A 791 25.49 39.24 -2.69
N GLN A 792 25.17 38.08 -3.25
CA GLN A 792 23.79 37.66 -3.45
C GLN A 792 23.11 37.27 -2.13
N ALA A 793 21.81 37.50 -2.02
CA ALA A 793 21.03 37.17 -0.83
C ALA A 793 20.88 35.65 -0.62
N LEU A 794 20.94 35.22 0.64
CA LEU A 794 20.48 33.90 1.08
C LEU A 794 19.00 34.00 1.48
N VAL A 795 18.18 33.09 0.96
CA VAL A 795 16.73 33.03 1.17
C VAL A 795 16.30 31.64 1.62
N GLY A 796 15.17 31.55 2.33
CA GLY A 796 14.47 30.29 2.56
C GLY A 796 13.58 29.98 1.35
N SER A 797 13.71 28.80 0.75
CA SER A 797 12.87 28.38 -0.37
C SER A 797 12.34 26.96 -0.19
N ARG A 798 11.05 26.75 -0.48
CA ARG A 798 10.45 25.42 -0.69
C ARG A 798 10.50 24.97 -2.16
N SER A 799 11.01 25.82 -3.03
CA SER A 799 11.10 25.60 -4.48
C SER A 799 12.56 25.69 -4.89
N ALA A 800 13.24 24.55 -4.84
CA ALA A 800 14.65 24.48 -5.21
C ALA A 800 14.82 24.56 -6.73
N ALA A 801 15.96 25.10 -7.17
CA ALA A 801 16.38 24.97 -8.56
C ALA A 801 16.55 23.49 -8.94
N VAL A 802 16.47 23.18 -10.23
CA VAL A 802 16.77 21.83 -10.75
C VAL A 802 18.15 21.37 -10.27
N LEU A 803 18.28 20.11 -9.85
CA LEU A 803 19.46 19.56 -9.18
C LEU A 803 19.89 20.30 -7.89
N ASN A 804 19.00 21.10 -7.30
CA ASN A 804 19.25 21.91 -6.11
C ASN A 804 20.48 22.83 -6.25
N THR A 805 20.79 23.33 -7.46
CA THR A 805 22.06 24.04 -7.76
C THR A 805 22.35 25.27 -6.88
N THR A 806 21.34 25.87 -6.25
CA THR A 806 21.51 27.03 -5.35
C THR A 806 21.24 26.71 -3.88
N SER A 807 20.95 25.45 -3.53
CA SER A 807 20.55 25.03 -2.19
C SER A 807 21.32 23.80 -1.69
N LEU A 808 22.48 23.53 -2.30
CA LEU A 808 23.42 22.50 -1.89
C LEU A 808 24.73 23.13 -1.42
N TRP A 809 25.29 22.56 -0.37
CA TRP A 809 26.41 23.15 0.36
C TRP A 809 27.53 22.13 0.54
N THR A 810 28.75 22.53 0.18
CA THR A 810 29.96 21.85 0.66
C THR A 810 30.35 22.46 2.00
N ILE A 811 30.54 21.63 3.02
CA ILE A 811 30.90 22.07 4.37
C ILE A 811 32.40 21.86 4.57
N VAL A 812 33.10 22.90 5.02
CA VAL A 812 34.56 22.90 5.24
C VAL A 812 34.88 23.33 6.67
N SER A 813 35.93 22.77 7.27
CA SER A 813 36.47 23.31 8.52
C SER A 813 37.22 24.59 8.20
N THR A 814 36.87 25.68 8.85
CA THR A 814 37.81 26.77 9.06
C THR A 814 38.58 26.43 10.34
N GLY A 815 39.91 26.33 10.23
CA GLY A 815 40.79 25.86 11.31
C GLY A 815 40.64 26.61 12.62
#